data_AF-A0A845Y709-F1
#
_entry.id   AF-A0A845Y709-F1
#
_cell.length_a   1.000
_cell.length_b   1.000
_cell.length_c   1.000
_cell.angle_alpha   90.00
_cell.angle_beta   90.00
_cell.angle_gamma   90.00
#
_symmetry.space_group_name_H-M   'P 1'
#
loop_
_entity.id
_entity.type
_entity.pdbx_description
1 polymer ?
#
loop_
_entity_poly.entity_id
_entity_poly.type
_entity_poly.pdbx_seq_one_letter_code
_entity_poly.pdbx_strand_id
1 'polypeptide(L)'
;MVYRRLLAWCLELNLVTMSAVVPWGIGLYIHRVTALKPIGKTAETVPIWLTERTPMTAQVPLSPMVEQVQQGWSRMAQIPPHQLHRTVPRLTNILWTLAVIAPGVVAGGQLLQLKYTGRTWAKQWLGIQVFSMTGAPLRLRQILRRELWRWGLPMVVVGGVGLTTELSFGQWTPLVIGLLAVAEGMSAIAPDQRAWHDRIANTQVMRITAEYLPVTRDVTQTAIEESCELNGLTQPDSLQLYGETMGDDEWWLSEADGNLTSVILAPRSKLVRTQPVRCLMSFSKPLSHRFWWLLAGGMVMAGAVGFGMGRFTRLSDRTQTQEDIFLEVVQKLIAKSQTGVDYSAAILMLAQVDDSRTPQYLVDLLSQSSQPEVLSTIQQALISQGLDSVPALLSLNHSLERDLRQPLDDDARHTRLEQRHCVQTAIAKLLTIHSGELMGLQLNRVNLGHHHDADRTFRLIQPGLLAAGTSWQGASLSYANLANASFFDPGPDGKVDTYDDIISDLDGSNLIAVSLERANLQGAQLPNADLRRANLGDANLTYSNLNHAQLTNARLIHINAPKSRWQSSNLVGADLTQAFLQAADFTQARLNRIEAAHSDWTRAVLPQSNWMGANLIGANFSEADLSRANFQGANLDSVNFTRADLQQANLRETDLSQATLIEVNLTDADLANAKFNNSRGVNDSFITPNTQLNGTHLQGVDFSRVHNLSDRQLNYICAQGGVHPTCPRALSRAE
;
A
#
# COMPACT_ATOMS: atom_id res chain seq x y z
N MET A 1 -37.27 18.01 -33.12
CA MET A 1 -36.98 18.49 -31.75
C MET A 1 -36.07 17.54 -30.99
N VAL A 2 -36.44 16.25 -30.88
CA VAL A 2 -35.73 15.18 -30.15
C VAL A 2 -34.21 15.13 -30.38
N TYR A 3 -33.75 15.12 -31.64
CA TYR A 3 -32.31 15.10 -31.97
C TYR A 3 -31.48 16.20 -31.28
N ARG A 4 -32.01 17.43 -31.20
CA ARG A 4 -31.32 18.53 -30.51
C ARG A 4 -31.36 18.39 -28.98
N ARG A 5 -32.37 17.72 -28.41
CA ARG A 5 -32.40 17.39 -26.97
C ARG A 5 -31.33 16.34 -26.64
N LEU A 6 -31.23 15.28 -27.45
CA LEU A 6 -30.17 14.27 -27.35
C LEU A 6 -28.77 14.89 -27.49
N LEU A 7 -28.55 15.76 -28.48
CA LEU A 7 -27.27 16.49 -28.59
C LEU A 7 -26.98 17.37 -27.37
N ALA A 8 -27.96 18.12 -26.86
CA ALA A 8 -27.78 18.92 -25.66
C ALA A 8 -27.43 18.06 -24.43
N TRP A 9 -28.07 16.89 -24.31
CA TRP A 9 -27.82 15.91 -23.27
C TRP A 9 -26.40 15.33 -23.36
N CYS A 10 -25.95 14.91 -24.55
CA CYS A 10 -24.58 14.43 -24.77
C CYS A 10 -23.52 15.51 -24.48
N LEU A 11 -23.79 16.77 -24.84
CA LEU A 11 -22.87 17.88 -24.59
C LEU A 11 -22.81 18.27 -23.09
N GLU A 12 -23.94 18.23 -22.38
CA GLU A 12 -23.97 18.41 -20.92
C GLU A 12 -23.14 17.35 -20.19
N LEU A 13 -23.33 16.08 -20.57
CA LEU A 13 -22.59 14.96 -19.99
C LEU A 13 -21.09 15.06 -20.31
N ASN A 14 -20.73 15.31 -21.58
CA ASN A 14 -19.33 15.46 -21.98
C ASN A 14 -18.61 16.64 -21.30
N LEU A 15 -19.30 17.75 -21.03
CA LEU A 15 -18.69 18.88 -20.32
C LEU A 15 -18.33 18.51 -18.87
N VAL A 16 -19.22 17.78 -18.18
CA VAL A 16 -18.99 17.33 -16.80
C VAL A 16 -17.90 16.26 -16.77
N THR A 17 -17.93 15.26 -17.66
CA THR A 17 -16.90 14.19 -17.67
C THR A 17 -15.52 14.72 -18.04
N MET A 18 -15.39 15.60 -19.04
CA MET A 18 -14.10 16.19 -19.42
C MET A 18 -13.49 17.05 -18.31
N SER A 19 -14.31 17.67 -17.46
CA SER A 19 -13.83 18.44 -16.30
C SER A 19 -13.11 17.58 -15.23
N ALA A 20 -13.41 16.28 -15.15
CA ALA A 20 -12.64 15.32 -14.35
C ALA A 20 -11.48 14.70 -15.12
N VAL A 21 -11.75 14.21 -16.34
CA VAL A 21 -10.81 13.36 -17.10
C VAL A 21 -9.57 14.14 -17.55
N VAL A 22 -9.71 15.40 -17.97
CA VAL A 22 -8.57 16.18 -18.48
C VAL A 22 -7.56 16.48 -17.38
N PRO A 23 -7.93 17.04 -16.20
CA PRO A 23 -6.95 17.24 -15.12
C PRO A 23 -6.38 15.93 -14.59
N TRP A 24 -7.19 14.87 -14.44
CA TRP A 24 -6.72 13.58 -13.97
C TRP A 24 -5.65 12.96 -14.89
N GLY A 25 -5.89 12.97 -16.20
CA GLY A 25 -4.97 12.45 -17.21
C GLY A 25 -3.65 13.21 -17.26
N ILE A 26 -3.68 14.54 -17.16
CA ILE A 26 -2.45 15.36 -17.11
C ILE A 26 -1.66 15.06 -15.83
N GLY A 27 -2.33 14.94 -14.68
CA GLY A 27 -1.69 14.60 -13.40
C GLY A 27 -1.00 13.23 -13.44
N LEU A 28 -1.63 12.24 -14.09
CA LEU A 28 -1.12 10.88 -14.25
C LEU A 28 0.05 10.80 -15.25
N TYR A 29 0.03 11.61 -16.31
CA TYR A 29 1.17 11.76 -17.22
C TYR A 29 2.39 12.33 -16.48
N ILE A 30 2.21 13.43 -15.73
CA ILE A 30 3.29 14.06 -14.95
C ILE A 30 3.87 13.08 -13.92
N HIS A 31 3.01 12.36 -13.19
CA HIS A 31 3.47 11.37 -12.20
C HIS A 31 4.39 10.33 -12.82
N ARG A 32 4.02 9.75 -13.98
CA ARG A 32 4.84 8.77 -14.70
C ARG A 32 6.16 9.36 -15.19
N VAL A 33 6.16 10.56 -15.75
CA VAL A 33 7.40 11.23 -16.21
C VAL A 33 8.34 11.49 -15.03
N THR A 34 7.83 11.89 -13.86
CA THR A 34 8.64 12.09 -12.65
C THR A 34 9.11 10.80 -11.95
N ALA A 35 8.46 9.66 -12.21
CA ALA A 35 8.83 8.38 -11.62
C ALA A 35 10.00 7.67 -12.34
N LEU A 36 10.30 8.07 -13.58
CA LEU A 36 11.42 7.55 -14.35
C LEU A 36 12.74 8.16 -13.83
N LYS A 37 13.60 7.34 -13.21
CA LYS A 37 14.99 7.74 -12.91
C LYS A 37 15.69 8.12 -14.22
N PRO A 38 16.42 9.25 -14.28
CA PRO A 38 17.22 9.60 -15.45
C PRO A 38 18.34 8.58 -15.63
N ILE A 39 18.25 7.78 -16.70
CA ILE A 39 19.36 6.95 -17.17
C ILE A 39 20.45 7.91 -17.63
N GLY A 40 21.70 7.68 -17.20
CA GLY A 40 22.81 8.57 -17.51
C GLY A 40 23.02 8.75 -19.02
N LYS A 41 23.15 10.01 -19.46
CA LYS A 41 23.45 10.47 -20.84
C LYS A 41 22.28 10.46 -21.84
N THR A 42 21.42 11.48 -21.77
CA THR A 42 21.28 12.54 -22.80
C THR A 42 20.28 13.59 -22.30
N ALA A 43 20.69 14.86 -22.23
CA ALA A 43 19.91 15.94 -21.60
C ALA A 43 19.19 16.86 -22.61
N GLU A 44 18.82 16.34 -23.79
CA GLU A 44 18.37 17.18 -24.93
C GLU A 44 16.91 16.99 -25.36
N THR A 45 16.13 16.09 -24.73
CA THR A 45 14.73 15.82 -25.13
C THR A 45 13.68 16.07 -24.04
N VAL A 46 14.10 16.54 -22.86
CA VAL A 46 13.17 16.95 -21.79
C VAL A 46 12.97 18.48 -21.87
N PRO A 47 11.72 19.00 -21.91
CA PRO A 47 11.47 20.43 -21.89
C PRO A 47 12.11 21.10 -20.66
N ILE A 48 12.82 22.21 -20.86
CA ILE A 48 13.71 22.85 -19.88
C ILE A 48 13.01 23.18 -18.53
N TRP A 49 11.69 23.38 -18.55
CA TRP A 49 10.84 23.58 -17.36
C TRP A 49 10.78 22.38 -16.39
N LEU A 50 11.30 21.21 -16.77
CA LEU A 50 11.30 19.97 -15.97
C LEU A 50 12.68 19.54 -15.44
N THR A 51 13.77 20.18 -15.87
CA THR A 51 15.15 19.71 -15.61
C THR A 51 15.87 20.40 -14.45
N GLU A 52 15.35 21.50 -13.92
CA GLU A 52 15.92 22.16 -12.73
C GLU A 52 15.17 21.79 -11.44
N ARG A 53 15.90 21.85 -10.30
CA ARG A 53 15.38 21.58 -8.94
C ARG A 53 14.39 22.66 -8.49
N THR A 54 13.21 22.71 -9.11
CA THR A 54 12.08 23.49 -8.60
C THR A 54 11.43 22.75 -7.43
N PRO A 55 10.87 23.45 -6.43
CA PRO A 55 10.17 22.82 -5.31
C PRO A 55 8.82 22.17 -5.70
N MET A 56 8.57 21.91 -6.99
CA MET A 56 7.31 21.34 -7.51
C MET A 56 7.39 19.83 -7.79
N THR A 57 8.59 19.28 -8.00
CA THR A 57 8.83 17.83 -8.15
C THR A 57 8.96 17.10 -6.81
N ALA A 58 9.08 17.84 -5.70
CA ALA A 58 9.05 17.28 -4.36
C ALA A 58 7.77 16.47 -4.15
N GLN A 59 7.92 15.21 -3.75
CA GLN A 59 6.80 14.36 -3.37
C GLN A 59 6.13 14.93 -2.13
N VAL A 60 4.80 15.00 -2.15
CA VAL A 60 3.95 15.45 -1.04
C VAL A 60 2.88 14.39 -0.82
N PRO A 61 2.44 14.15 0.44
CA PRO A 61 1.29 13.28 0.71
C PRO A 61 0.08 13.68 -0.12
N LEU A 62 -0.69 12.68 -0.54
CA LEU A 62 -1.94 12.89 -1.27
C LEU A 62 -2.88 13.81 -0.47
N SER A 63 -3.65 14.64 -1.17
CA SER A 63 -4.67 15.46 -0.52
C SER A 63 -5.80 14.60 0.05
N PRO A 64 -6.37 14.94 1.21
CA PRO A 64 -7.36 14.09 1.88
C PRO A 64 -8.63 13.88 1.06
N MET A 65 -8.97 14.83 0.17
CA MET A 65 -10.13 14.72 -0.71
C MET A 65 -9.91 13.72 -1.85
N VAL A 66 -8.72 13.68 -2.44
CA VAL A 66 -8.37 12.68 -3.46
C VAL A 66 -8.17 11.32 -2.80
N GLU A 67 -7.58 11.28 -1.61
CA GLU A 67 -7.43 10.06 -0.83
C GLU A 67 -8.79 9.41 -0.50
N GLN A 68 -9.77 10.16 0.00
CA GLN A 68 -11.12 9.65 0.25
C GLN A 68 -11.79 9.11 -1.01
N VAL A 69 -11.66 9.80 -2.15
CA VAL A 69 -12.17 9.33 -3.44
C VAL A 69 -11.47 8.05 -3.88
N GLN A 70 -10.14 7.98 -3.73
CA GLN A 70 -9.31 6.84 -4.08
C GLN A 70 -9.63 5.61 -3.22
N GLN A 71 -9.80 5.76 -1.91
CA GLN A 71 -10.23 4.69 -0.99
C GLN A 71 -11.69 4.26 -1.22
N GLY A 72 -12.59 5.20 -1.53
CA GLY A 72 -13.98 4.89 -1.89
C GLY A 72 -14.06 4.10 -3.19
N TRP A 73 -13.27 4.49 -4.20
CA TRP A 73 -13.18 3.80 -5.47
C TRP A 73 -12.50 2.43 -5.34
N SER A 74 -11.45 2.29 -4.52
CA SER A 74 -10.77 1.01 -4.33
C SER A 74 -11.67 -0.07 -3.73
N ARG A 75 -12.56 0.29 -2.79
CA ARG A 75 -13.58 -0.61 -2.23
C ARG A 75 -14.60 -1.07 -3.28
N MET A 76 -14.96 -0.20 -4.23
CA MET A 76 -15.93 -0.50 -5.28
C MET A 76 -15.32 -1.26 -6.47
N ALA A 77 -14.04 -1.02 -6.76
CA ALA A 77 -13.28 -1.64 -7.84
C ALA A 77 -12.43 -2.85 -7.40
N GLN A 78 -12.50 -3.25 -6.12
CA GLN A 78 -11.71 -4.30 -5.48
C GLN A 78 -10.18 -4.13 -5.64
N ILE A 79 -9.70 -2.89 -5.80
CA ILE A 79 -8.27 -2.59 -5.94
C ILE A 79 -7.63 -2.67 -4.55
N PRO A 80 -6.59 -3.51 -4.35
CA PRO A 80 -5.99 -3.68 -3.03
C PRO A 80 -5.24 -2.42 -2.57
N PRO A 81 -5.28 -2.10 -1.26
CA PRO A 81 -4.86 -0.80 -0.74
C PRO A 81 -3.35 -0.49 -0.87
N HIS A 82 -2.53 -1.46 -1.26
CA HIS A 82 -1.10 -1.26 -1.55
C HIS A 82 -0.84 -0.67 -2.95
N GLN A 83 -1.77 -0.81 -3.91
CA GLN A 83 -1.64 -0.22 -5.26
C GLN A 83 -2.05 1.27 -5.31
N LEU A 84 -2.57 1.80 -4.20
CA LEU A 84 -3.05 3.17 -4.09
C LEU A 84 -1.87 4.14 -3.93
N HIS A 85 -1.90 5.22 -4.71
CA HIS A 85 -0.80 6.20 -4.72
C HIS A 85 -0.84 7.00 -3.39
N ARG A 86 0.27 6.99 -2.64
CA ARG A 86 0.38 7.63 -1.31
C ARG A 86 1.09 8.97 -1.36
N THR A 87 2.17 9.06 -2.13
CA THR A 87 2.91 10.29 -2.43
C THR A 87 2.88 10.58 -3.92
N VAL A 88 2.67 11.86 -4.26
CA VAL A 88 2.64 12.32 -5.65
C VAL A 88 3.37 13.66 -5.79
N PRO A 89 3.85 14.03 -6.98
CA PRO A 89 4.33 15.39 -7.24
C PRO A 89 3.25 16.42 -6.90
N ARG A 90 3.66 17.59 -6.41
CA ARG A 90 2.73 18.66 -6.01
C ARG A 90 1.73 19.01 -7.12
N LEU A 91 2.20 19.05 -8.37
CA LEU A 91 1.37 19.38 -9.53
C LEU A 91 0.34 18.29 -9.83
N THR A 92 0.70 17.00 -9.69
CA THR A 92 -0.27 15.89 -9.76
C THR A 92 -1.35 16.01 -8.70
N ASN A 93 -0.99 16.34 -7.45
CA ASN A 93 -1.95 16.50 -6.35
C ASN A 93 -2.95 17.67 -6.62
N ILE A 94 -2.46 18.79 -7.16
CA ILE A 94 -3.30 19.94 -7.55
C ILE A 94 -4.23 19.57 -8.72
N LEU A 95 -3.75 18.84 -9.72
CA LEU A 95 -4.59 18.43 -10.85
C LEU A 95 -5.63 17.37 -10.46
N TRP A 96 -5.31 16.48 -9.52
CA TRP A 96 -6.24 15.47 -9.02
C TRP A 96 -7.30 16.05 -8.08
N THR A 97 -6.95 17.02 -7.22
CA THR A 97 -7.97 17.78 -6.46
C THR A 97 -8.89 18.56 -7.39
N LEU A 98 -8.35 19.19 -8.44
CA LEU A 98 -9.16 19.85 -9.48
C LEU A 98 -10.10 18.85 -10.17
N ALA A 99 -9.64 17.65 -10.51
CA ALA A 99 -10.46 16.60 -11.13
C ALA A 99 -11.65 16.16 -10.27
N VAL A 100 -11.49 16.15 -8.93
CA VAL A 100 -12.56 15.79 -7.99
C VAL A 100 -13.58 16.95 -7.83
N ILE A 101 -13.11 18.20 -7.79
CA ILE A 101 -13.97 19.37 -7.50
C ILE A 101 -14.68 19.90 -8.76
N ALA A 102 -14.00 19.93 -9.91
CA ALA A 102 -14.50 20.57 -11.12
C ALA A 102 -15.86 20.03 -11.63
N PRO A 103 -16.16 18.72 -11.60
CA PRO A 103 -17.48 18.21 -12.02
C PRO A 103 -18.63 18.79 -11.21
N GLY A 104 -18.45 18.95 -9.89
CA GLY A 104 -19.45 19.55 -9.00
C GLY A 104 -19.68 21.03 -9.31
N VAL A 105 -18.60 21.77 -9.60
CA VAL A 105 -18.67 23.19 -10.00
C VAL A 105 -19.36 23.35 -11.36
N VAL A 106 -19.01 22.53 -12.35
CA VAL A 106 -19.61 22.55 -13.70
C VAL A 106 -21.10 22.19 -13.64
N ALA A 107 -21.47 21.12 -12.91
CA ALA A 107 -22.87 20.73 -12.74
C ALA A 107 -23.68 21.78 -11.96
N GLY A 108 -23.12 22.33 -10.88
CA GLY A 108 -23.74 23.43 -10.11
C GLY A 108 -23.97 24.68 -10.97
N GLY A 109 -23.00 25.05 -11.80
CA GLY A 109 -23.12 26.14 -12.77
C GLY A 109 -24.24 25.91 -13.79
N GLN A 110 -24.35 24.71 -14.34
CA GLN A 110 -25.44 24.35 -15.26
C GLN A 110 -26.83 24.44 -14.58
N LEU A 111 -26.96 24.00 -13.32
CA LEU A 111 -28.21 24.11 -12.55
C LEU A 111 -28.59 25.57 -12.25
N LEU A 112 -27.61 26.43 -11.93
CA LEU A 112 -27.82 27.85 -11.73
C LEU A 112 -28.26 28.54 -13.04
N GLN A 113 -27.60 28.26 -14.16
CA GLN A 113 -28.04 28.80 -15.46
C GLN A 113 -29.47 28.35 -15.80
N LEU A 114 -29.82 27.09 -15.54
CA LEU A 114 -31.17 26.57 -15.79
C LEU A 114 -32.21 27.30 -14.94
N LYS A 115 -31.89 27.66 -13.68
CA LYS A 115 -32.75 28.45 -12.79
C LYS A 115 -32.97 29.87 -13.31
N TYR A 116 -31.92 30.58 -13.73
CA TYR A 116 -32.01 32.00 -14.10
C TYR A 116 -32.46 32.23 -15.55
N THR A 117 -32.12 31.33 -16.48
CA THR A 117 -32.33 31.54 -17.92
C THR A 117 -33.24 30.48 -18.56
N GLY A 118 -33.56 29.38 -17.87
CA GLY A 118 -34.19 28.22 -18.48
C GLY A 118 -33.30 27.45 -19.46
N ARG A 119 -31.99 27.76 -19.53
CA ARG A 119 -31.02 27.18 -20.46
C ARG A 119 -29.76 26.75 -19.70
N THR A 120 -29.06 25.77 -20.26
CA THR A 120 -27.67 25.42 -19.92
C THR A 120 -26.77 25.87 -21.08
N TRP A 121 -25.44 25.92 -20.90
CA TRP A 121 -24.49 26.20 -21.99
C TRP A 121 -24.76 25.40 -23.28
N ALA A 122 -25.02 24.08 -23.17
CA ALA A 122 -25.34 23.24 -24.33
C ALA A 122 -26.71 23.55 -24.96
N LYS A 123 -27.75 23.79 -24.14
CA LYS A 123 -29.10 24.14 -24.64
C LYS A 123 -29.12 25.53 -25.28
N GLN A 124 -28.33 26.47 -24.77
CA GLN A 124 -28.11 27.80 -25.35
C GLN A 124 -27.51 27.69 -26.75
N TRP A 125 -26.45 26.88 -26.93
CA TRP A 125 -25.80 26.66 -28.23
C TRP A 125 -26.73 26.02 -29.27
N LEU A 126 -27.70 25.20 -28.84
CA LEU A 126 -28.64 24.49 -29.71
C LEU A 126 -29.99 25.20 -29.93
N GLY A 127 -30.19 26.38 -29.35
CA GLY A 127 -31.39 27.20 -29.50
C GLY A 127 -32.63 26.62 -28.81
N ILE A 128 -32.46 26.11 -27.59
CA ILE A 128 -33.49 25.42 -26.80
C ILE A 128 -33.63 26.04 -25.41
N GLN A 129 -34.87 26.13 -24.90
CA GLN A 129 -35.17 26.61 -23.55
C GLN A 129 -36.20 25.71 -22.84
N VAL A 130 -36.06 25.59 -21.52
CA VAL A 130 -36.97 24.88 -20.62
C VAL A 130 -37.87 25.90 -19.91
N PHE A 131 -39.19 25.67 -19.95
CA PHE A 131 -40.20 26.49 -19.30
C PHE A 131 -41.03 25.67 -18.31
N SER A 132 -41.60 26.33 -17.30
CA SER A 132 -42.65 25.76 -16.44
C SER A 132 -43.98 25.73 -17.21
N MET A 133 -44.80 24.70 -16.98
CA MET A 133 -46.17 24.60 -17.52
C MET A 133 -47.09 25.79 -17.16
N THR A 134 -46.72 26.58 -16.13
CA THR A 134 -47.49 27.73 -15.63
C THR A 134 -46.93 29.09 -16.09
N GLY A 135 -46.01 29.12 -17.06
CA GLY A 135 -45.36 30.36 -17.55
C GLY A 135 -44.38 31.04 -16.59
N ALA A 136 -44.35 30.63 -15.32
CA ALA A 136 -43.48 31.19 -14.27
C ALA A 136 -42.01 30.74 -14.39
N PRO A 137 -41.04 31.50 -13.84
CA PRO A 137 -39.65 31.07 -13.74
C PRO A 137 -39.50 29.76 -12.96
N LEU A 138 -38.55 28.93 -13.37
CA LEU A 138 -38.36 27.58 -12.84
C LEU A 138 -38.01 27.59 -11.35
N ARG A 139 -38.84 26.97 -10.52
CA ARG A 139 -38.58 26.85 -9.07
C ARG A 139 -37.46 25.82 -8.83
N LEU A 140 -36.60 26.08 -7.85
CA LEU A 140 -35.48 25.18 -7.52
C LEU A 140 -35.95 23.74 -7.23
N ARG A 141 -37.10 23.56 -6.56
CA ARG A 141 -37.72 22.24 -6.30
C ARG A 141 -38.16 21.52 -7.60
N GLN A 142 -38.58 22.25 -8.63
CA GLN A 142 -38.92 21.66 -9.94
C GLN A 142 -37.65 21.22 -10.68
N ILE A 143 -36.59 22.03 -10.65
CA ILE A 143 -35.29 21.70 -11.25
C ILE A 143 -34.67 20.47 -10.56
N LEU A 144 -34.61 20.47 -9.24
CA LEU A 144 -34.09 19.34 -8.46
C LEU A 144 -34.91 18.08 -8.72
N ARG A 145 -36.25 18.15 -8.75
CA ARG A 145 -37.09 17.00 -9.14
C ARG A 145 -36.77 16.53 -10.56
N ARG A 146 -36.68 17.45 -11.53
CA ARG A 146 -36.39 17.15 -12.94
C ARG A 146 -35.08 16.39 -13.11
N GLU A 147 -34.00 16.90 -12.52
CA GLU A 147 -32.67 16.28 -12.63
C GLU A 147 -32.54 15.03 -11.73
N LEU A 148 -33.17 15.00 -10.54
CA LEU A 148 -33.23 13.80 -9.69
C LEU A 148 -33.91 12.62 -10.38
N TRP A 149 -34.99 12.84 -11.14
CA TRP A 149 -35.59 11.75 -11.93
C TRP A 149 -34.74 11.43 -13.18
N ARG A 150 -34.23 12.44 -13.89
CA ARG A 150 -33.37 12.27 -15.08
C ARG A 150 -32.11 11.43 -14.80
N TRP A 151 -31.48 11.58 -13.64
CA TRP A 151 -30.26 10.84 -13.25
C TRP A 151 -30.51 9.72 -12.25
N GLY A 152 -31.39 9.93 -11.27
CA GLY A 152 -31.58 9.02 -10.14
C GLY A 152 -32.24 7.69 -10.49
N LEU A 153 -33.27 7.67 -11.36
CA LEU A 153 -33.90 6.40 -11.74
C LEU A 153 -32.93 5.50 -12.53
N PRO A 154 -32.19 6.00 -13.55
CA PRO A 154 -31.12 5.23 -14.19
C PRO A 154 -30.06 4.75 -13.20
N MET A 155 -29.59 5.60 -12.28
CA MET A 155 -28.59 5.21 -11.27
C MET A 155 -29.12 4.17 -10.26
N VAL A 156 -30.41 4.20 -9.91
CA VAL A 156 -31.05 3.19 -9.03
C VAL A 156 -31.25 1.86 -9.76
N VAL A 157 -31.66 1.87 -11.04
CA VAL A 157 -31.74 0.65 -11.85
C VAL A 157 -30.35 0.03 -12.01
N VAL A 158 -29.34 0.84 -12.29
CA VAL A 158 -27.93 0.41 -12.44
C VAL A 158 -27.35 -0.10 -11.12
N GLY A 159 -27.54 0.62 -10.02
CA GLY A 159 -27.09 0.16 -8.70
C GLY A 159 -27.82 -1.09 -8.21
N GLY A 160 -29.11 -1.23 -8.52
CA GLY A 160 -29.92 -2.40 -8.19
C GLY A 160 -29.49 -3.66 -8.93
N VAL A 161 -29.23 -3.57 -10.24
CA VAL A 161 -28.73 -4.72 -11.03
C VAL A 161 -27.23 -4.96 -10.77
N GLY A 162 -26.46 -3.92 -10.42
CA GLY A 162 -25.05 -4.04 -10.00
C GLY A 162 -24.84 -4.67 -8.62
N LEU A 163 -25.87 -4.74 -7.77
CA LEU A 163 -25.86 -5.50 -6.52
C LEU A 163 -26.29 -6.96 -6.70
N THR A 164 -26.88 -7.32 -7.84
CA THR A 164 -27.39 -8.68 -8.13
C THR A 164 -26.63 -9.39 -9.25
N THR A 165 -25.69 -8.73 -9.92
CA THR A 165 -24.92 -9.30 -11.03
C THR A 165 -23.47 -8.84 -10.97
N GLU A 166 -22.53 -9.74 -11.26
CA GLU A 166 -21.07 -9.50 -11.24
C GLU A 166 -20.57 -8.64 -12.43
N LEU A 167 -21.43 -7.86 -13.08
CA LEU A 167 -21.01 -7.00 -14.20
C LEU A 167 -20.07 -5.89 -13.71
N SER A 168 -19.00 -5.67 -14.47
CA SER A 168 -17.96 -4.68 -14.14
C SER A 168 -18.34 -3.26 -14.55
N PHE A 169 -17.75 -2.25 -13.90
CA PHE A 169 -18.02 -0.81 -14.17
C PHE A 169 -17.87 -0.42 -15.66
N GLY A 170 -16.97 -1.08 -16.40
CA GLY A 170 -16.79 -0.89 -17.84
C GLY A 170 -18.00 -1.33 -18.69
N GLN A 171 -18.75 -2.34 -18.24
CA GLN A 171 -19.97 -2.81 -18.92
C GLN A 171 -21.20 -1.98 -18.51
N TRP A 172 -21.22 -1.43 -17.28
CA TRP A 172 -22.28 -0.54 -16.81
C TRP A 172 -22.37 0.74 -17.64
N THR A 173 -21.26 1.45 -17.86
CA THR A 173 -21.29 2.79 -18.49
C THR A 173 -21.99 2.85 -19.87
N PRO A 174 -21.74 1.95 -20.86
CA PRO A 174 -22.48 1.97 -22.12
C PRO A 174 -23.96 1.59 -21.96
N LEU A 175 -24.30 0.70 -21.02
CA LEU A 175 -25.70 0.34 -20.72
C LEU A 175 -26.47 1.51 -20.09
N VAL A 176 -25.85 2.25 -19.16
CA VAL A 176 -26.47 3.46 -18.55
C VAL A 176 -26.72 4.52 -19.62
N ILE A 177 -25.71 4.79 -20.46
CA ILE A 177 -25.79 5.78 -21.54
C ILE A 177 -26.83 5.35 -22.59
N GLY A 178 -26.89 4.05 -22.92
CA GLY A 178 -27.89 3.47 -23.81
C GLY A 178 -29.33 3.62 -23.27
N LEU A 179 -29.57 3.23 -22.01
CA LEU A 179 -30.86 3.38 -21.35
C LEU A 179 -31.30 4.85 -21.26
N LEU A 180 -30.39 5.76 -20.93
CA LEU A 180 -30.64 7.20 -20.91
C LEU A 180 -30.98 7.75 -22.31
N ALA A 181 -30.22 7.36 -23.33
CA ALA A 181 -30.47 7.77 -24.72
C ALA A 181 -31.82 7.23 -25.24
N VAL A 182 -32.19 6.00 -24.88
CA VAL A 182 -33.52 5.43 -25.17
C VAL A 182 -34.61 6.21 -24.43
N ALA A 183 -34.43 6.50 -23.13
CA ALA A 183 -35.43 7.22 -22.34
C ALA A 183 -35.68 8.67 -22.81
N GLU A 184 -34.64 9.37 -23.30
CA GLU A 184 -34.76 10.65 -23.99
C GLU A 184 -35.39 10.47 -25.39
N GLY A 185 -35.02 9.40 -26.11
CA GLY A 185 -35.54 9.04 -27.44
C GLY A 185 -37.03 8.69 -27.46
N MET A 186 -37.57 8.10 -26.39
CA MET A 186 -39.01 7.77 -26.25
C MET A 186 -39.91 9.01 -26.32
N SER A 187 -39.37 10.22 -26.13
CA SER A 187 -40.10 11.48 -26.39
C SER A 187 -40.53 11.67 -27.86
N ALA A 188 -40.01 10.88 -28.80
CA ALA A 188 -40.42 10.87 -30.21
C ALA A 188 -41.76 10.14 -30.47
N ILE A 189 -42.13 9.19 -29.60
CA ILE A 189 -43.33 8.33 -29.74
C ILE A 189 -44.50 8.92 -28.92
N ALA A 190 -44.18 9.85 -28.00
CA ALA A 190 -45.11 10.50 -27.10
C ALA A 190 -45.99 11.56 -27.82
N PRO A 191 -47.34 11.54 -27.64
CA PRO A 191 -48.24 12.48 -28.31
C PRO A 191 -48.06 13.95 -27.86
N ASP A 192 -47.49 14.18 -26.68
CA ASP A 192 -47.14 15.51 -26.15
C ASP A 192 -45.70 15.96 -26.52
N GLN A 193 -44.91 15.11 -27.20
CA GLN A 193 -43.47 15.29 -27.46
C GLN A 193 -42.64 15.67 -26.20
N ARG A 194 -43.04 15.22 -25.01
CA ARG A 194 -42.30 15.47 -23.75
C ARG A 194 -41.47 14.26 -23.35
N ALA A 195 -40.30 14.52 -22.74
CA ALA A 195 -39.53 13.47 -22.09
C ALA A 195 -40.20 13.07 -20.76
N TRP A 196 -39.94 11.86 -20.30
CA TRP A 196 -40.58 11.30 -19.11
C TRP A 196 -40.26 12.12 -17.83
N HIS A 197 -39.01 12.57 -17.66
CA HIS A 197 -38.59 13.42 -16.54
C HIS A 197 -39.19 14.83 -16.62
N ASP A 198 -39.45 15.35 -17.82
CA ASP A 198 -40.12 16.64 -18.03
C ASP A 198 -41.59 16.56 -17.59
N ARG A 199 -42.28 15.43 -17.82
CA ARG A 199 -43.65 15.18 -17.31
C ARG A 199 -43.68 15.15 -15.78
N ILE A 200 -42.73 14.48 -15.14
CA ILE A 200 -42.67 14.38 -13.66
C ILE A 200 -42.37 15.75 -13.02
N ALA A 201 -41.65 16.63 -13.71
CA ALA A 201 -41.29 17.97 -13.24
C ALA A 201 -42.29 19.09 -13.62
N ASN A 202 -43.30 18.80 -14.44
CA ASN A 202 -44.19 19.79 -15.07
C ASN A 202 -43.41 20.88 -15.84
N THR A 203 -42.42 20.45 -16.64
CA THR A 203 -41.62 21.32 -17.52
C THR A 203 -41.82 20.98 -18.98
N GLN A 204 -41.63 21.94 -19.88
CA GLN A 204 -41.62 21.71 -21.32
C GLN A 204 -40.41 22.37 -21.97
N VAL A 205 -39.78 21.64 -22.90
CA VAL A 205 -38.61 22.08 -23.65
C VAL A 205 -39.06 22.57 -25.03
N MET A 206 -38.92 23.87 -25.28
CA MET A 206 -39.31 24.54 -26.53
C MET A 206 -38.09 24.98 -27.35
N ARG A 207 -38.26 25.09 -28.68
CA ARG A 207 -37.26 25.72 -29.57
C ARG A 207 -37.49 27.23 -29.53
N ILE A 208 -36.42 28.00 -29.46
CA ILE A 208 -36.49 29.43 -29.70
C ILE A 208 -36.50 29.62 -31.22
N THR A 209 -37.68 29.82 -31.79
CA THR A 209 -37.84 30.67 -32.97
C THR A 209 -37.60 32.11 -32.52
N ALA A 210 -36.99 32.93 -33.36
CA ALA A 210 -36.78 34.34 -33.07
C ALA A 210 -38.09 35.13 -33.31
N GLU A 211 -39.12 34.81 -32.53
CA GLU A 211 -40.43 35.45 -32.48
C GLU A 211 -41.19 34.88 -31.26
N TYR A 212 -41.94 35.74 -30.57
CA TYR A 212 -42.70 35.47 -29.33
C TYR A 212 -41.90 35.16 -28.04
N LEU A 213 -41.39 36.23 -27.43
CA LEU A 213 -41.38 36.38 -25.97
C LEU A 213 -42.73 36.99 -25.53
N PRO A 214 -43.55 36.34 -24.68
CA PRO A 214 -44.60 37.03 -23.96
C PRO A 214 -43.97 37.84 -22.82
N VAL A 215 -43.75 39.13 -23.05
CA VAL A 215 -43.34 40.09 -22.01
C VAL A 215 -44.57 40.45 -21.19
N THR A 216 -44.56 40.14 -19.89
CA THR A 216 -45.47 40.74 -18.91
C THR A 216 -44.68 41.30 -17.73
N ARG A 217 -44.22 42.54 -17.90
CA ARG A 217 -43.99 43.48 -16.80
C ARG A 217 -44.17 44.88 -17.34
N ASP A 218 -45.12 45.61 -16.75
CA ASP A 218 -45.30 47.03 -16.99
C ASP A 218 -44.02 47.78 -16.58
N VAL A 219 -43.28 48.25 -17.58
CA VAL A 219 -42.39 49.41 -17.45
C VAL A 219 -42.58 50.24 -18.71
N THR A 220 -42.90 51.51 -18.50
CA THR A 220 -43.08 52.55 -19.52
C THR A 220 -41.93 52.60 -20.52
N GLN A 221 -42.27 52.77 -21.80
CA GLN A 221 -41.30 53.04 -22.88
C GLN A 221 -40.54 54.36 -22.66
N THR A 222 -39.30 54.37 -23.11
CA THR A 222 -38.77 55.25 -24.17
C THR A 222 -37.49 54.59 -24.69
N ALA A 223 -37.51 54.06 -25.93
CA ALA A 223 -37.05 54.72 -27.17
C ALA A 223 -35.52 54.95 -27.13
N ILE A 224 -34.73 54.41 -28.07
CA ILE A 224 -34.65 54.68 -29.52
C ILE A 224 -34.49 53.31 -30.25
N GLU A 225 -35.30 52.92 -31.26
CA GLU A 225 -35.21 53.27 -32.71
C GLU A 225 -33.90 52.76 -33.38
N GLU A 226 -33.85 52.29 -34.64
CA GLU A 226 -34.89 51.83 -35.59
C GLU A 226 -34.26 50.81 -36.60
N SER A 227 -34.94 50.49 -37.71
CA SER A 227 -34.64 49.39 -38.64
C SER A 227 -33.65 49.70 -39.78
N CYS A 228 -33.25 48.64 -40.50
CA CYS A 228 -32.27 48.62 -41.59
C CYS A 228 -32.71 49.27 -42.91
N GLU A 229 -31.73 49.78 -43.65
CA GLU A 229 -31.56 49.66 -45.11
C GLU A 229 -30.04 49.51 -45.37
N LEU A 230 -29.46 48.67 -46.25
CA LEU A 230 -29.84 48.13 -47.56
C LEU A 230 -29.97 49.25 -48.60
N ASN A 231 -29.09 49.42 -49.59
CA ASN A 231 -28.61 48.37 -50.49
C ASN A 231 -27.37 48.79 -51.31
N GLY A 232 -26.72 47.79 -51.92
CA GLY A 232 -25.65 47.95 -52.91
C GLY A 232 -25.73 46.88 -54.00
N LEU A 233 -26.90 46.79 -54.64
CA LEU A 233 -27.11 46.14 -55.96
C LEU A 233 -26.56 47.10 -57.04
N THR A 234 -26.15 46.74 -58.27
CA THR A 234 -26.22 45.53 -59.12
C THR A 234 -25.11 45.69 -60.20
N GLN A 235 -24.78 44.75 -61.10
CA GLN A 235 -25.55 44.35 -62.30
C GLN A 235 -24.88 43.18 -63.04
N PRO A 236 -25.64 42.44 -63.87
CA PRO A 236 -25.12 41.63 -64.96
C PRO A 236 -24.97 42.42 -66.28
N ASP A 237 -24.21 41.83 -67.20
CA ASP A 237 -24.26 41.96 -68.67
C ASP A 237 -23.88 43.27 -69.39
N SER A 238 -22.65 43.24 -69.91
CA SER A 238 -22.23 43.69 -71.25
C SER A 238 -22.11 45.18 -71.61
N LEU A 239 -20.90 45.54 -72.08
CA LEU A 239 -20.56 46.73 -72.87
C LEU A 239 -20.76 48.11 -72.22
N GLN A 240 -20.07 49.12 -72.77
CA GLN A 240 -19.84 50.43 -72.16
C GLN A 240 -20.79 51.51 -72.72
N LEU A 241 -21.14 52.54 -71.93
CA LEU A 241 -20.68 53.95 -72.08
C LEU A 241 -21.38 54.96 -71.12
N TYR A 242 -20.59 55.94 -70.61
CA TYR A 242 -20.91 57.27 -70.03
C TYR A 242 -21.98 57.49 -68.93
N GLY A 243 -21.64 58.35 -67.94
CA GLY A 243 -22.64 59.16 -67.19
C GLY A 243 -22.31 59.51 -65.73
N GLU A 244 -21.98 60.78 -65.47
CA GLU A 244 -21.99 61.53 -64.19
C GLU A 244 -23.43 61.60 -63.57
N THR A 245 -23.78 62.00 -62.34
CA THR A 245 -23.15 62.43 -61.05
C THR A 245 -24.28 62.59 -59.99
N MET A 246 -23.93 62.70 -58.68
CA MET A 246 -24.64 63.43 -57.58
C MET A 246 -26.17 63.29 -57.42
N GLY A 247 -26.65 62.82 -56.26
CA GLY A 247 -27.17 63.71 -55.20
C GLY A 247 -28.71 63.63 -55.19
N ASP A 248 -29.49 64.07 -54.20
CA ASP A 248 -29.30 64.49 -52.81
C ASP A 248 -30.69 64.35 -52.12
N ASP A 249 -30.76 64.36 -50.78
CA ASP A 249 -31.92 64.78 -49.94
C ASP A 249 -33.32 64.12 -50.16
N GLU A 250 -34.34 64.34 -49.33
CA GLU A 250 -34.47 64.26 -47.86
C GLU A 250 -35.92 63.77 -47.58
N TRP A 251 -36.12 63.03 -46.48
CA TRP A 251 -37.31 63.00 -45.61
C TRP A 251 -38.72 63.33 -46.18
N TRP A 252 -39.70 62.44 -45.96
CA TRP A 252 -40.78 62.56 -44.94
C TRP A 252 -41.88 61.49 -45.17
N LEU A 253 -42.59 61.14 -44.08
CA LEU A 253 -43.55 60.03 -43.97
C LEU A 253 -44.93 60.29 -44.63
N SER A 254 -45.59 59.24 -45.15
CA SER A 254 -47.01 58.97 -44.85
C SER A 254 -47.44 57.52 -45.16
N GLU A 255 -48.49 57.06 -44.48
CA GLU A 255 -49.13 55.74 -44.62
C GLU A 255 -49.94 55.57 -45.92
N ALA A 256 -50.34 54.31 -46.19
CA ALA A 256 -51.73 53.86 -46.48
C ALA A 256 -51.92 52.97 -47.73
N ASP A 257 -52.48 51.78 -47.47
CA ASP A 257 -53.47 51.01 -48.23
C ASP A 257 -53.41 50.87 -49.77
N GLY A 258 -53.33 49.60 -50.22
CA GLY A 258 -54.54 49.00 -50.82
C GLY A 258 -54.52 48.49 -52.28
N ASN A 259 -54.75 47.17 -52.39
CA ASN A 259 -55.87 46.56 -53.14
C ASN A 259 -55.69 46.05 -54.62
N LEU A 260 -56.21 44.83 -54.90
CA LEU A 260 -56.60 44.22 -56.22
C LEU A 260 -55.45 43.98 -57.25
N THR A 261 -55.46 43.16 -58.32
CA THR A 261 -56.37 42.20 -59.05
C THR A 261 -55.49 41.39 -60.07
N SER A 262 -55.81 40.23 -60.70
CA SER A 262 -56.75 39.10 -60.47
C SER A 262 -56.70 38.03 -61.62
N VAL A 263 -56.76 36.70 -61.30
CA VAL A 263 -57.29 35.58 -62.16
C VAL A 263 -56.42 35.18 -63.41
N ILE A 264 -56.24 33.89 -63.78
CA ILE A 264 -57.05 33.01 -64.71
C ILE A 264 -56.69 31.49 -64.51
N LEU A 265 -57.50 30.56 -65.06
CA LEU A 265 -57.76 29.16 -64.61
C LEU A 265 -57.27 27.99 -65.51
N ALA A 266 -57.01 26.82 -64.87
CA ALA A 266 -57.38 25.42 -65.25
C ALA A 266 -56.82 24.77 -66.57
N PRO A 267 -56.89 23.42 -66.80
CA PRO A 267 -57.63 22.36 -66.08
C PRO A 267 -56.97 20.95 -65.82
N ARG A 268 -57.73 20.12 -65.08
CA ARG A 268 -57.75 18.64 -64.84
C ARG A 268 -56.92 17.70 -65.78
N SER A 269 -56.37 16.56 -65.31
CA SER A 269 -57.18 15.37 -64.95
C SER A 269 -56.43 14.13 -64.37
N LYS A 270 -57.19 13.30 -63.60
CA LYS A 270 -57.09 11.85 -63.22
C LYS A 270 -55.70 11.24 -62.86
N LEU A 271 -55.44 10.81 -61.60
CA LEU A 271 -55.92 9.58 -60.89
C LEU A 271 -55.42 8.23 -61.47
N VAL A 272 -54.53 7.53 -60.74
CA VAL A 272 -54.76 6.19 -60.12
C VAL A 272 -53.59 5.73 -59.21
N ARG A 273 -53.98 5.09 -58.10
CA ARG A 273 -53.31 4.32 -57.02
C ARG A 273 -51.79 4.00 -56.95
N THR A 274 -51.34 4.09 -55.68
CA THR A 274 -50.54 3.14 -54.84
C THR A 274 -49.00 3.16 -54.75
N GLN A 275 -48.58 3.38 -53.50
CA GLN A 275 -47.41 2.87 -52.77
C GLN A 275 -46.04 3.57 -52.94
N PRO A 276 -45.19 3.54 -51.88
CA PRO A 276 -44.42 4.72 -51.50
C PRO A 276 -42.96 4.67 -51.94
N VAL A 277 -42.52 5.72 -52.65
CA VAL A 277 -41.11 5.95 -52.94
C VAL A 277 -40.59 7.11 -52.07
N ARG A 278 -39.62 6.80 -51.21
CA ARG A 278 -38.79 7.81 -50.52
C ARG A 278 -37.98 8.58 -51.56
N CYS A 279 -37.95 9.91 -51.49
CA CYS A 279 -36.80 10.69 -51.97
C CYS A 279 -36.58 11.98 -51.15
N LEU A 280 -35.42 12.00 -50.48
CA LEU A 280 -34.50 13.14 -50.36
C LEU A 280 -35.08 14.51 -49.96
N MET A 281 -35.06 14.79 -48.65
CA MET A 281 -34.94 16.17 -48.17
C MET A 281 -33.53 16.70 -48.48
N SER A 282 -33.45 17.73 -49.33
CA SER A 282 -32.22 18.51 -49.53
C SER A 282 -31.95 19.39 -48.30
N PHE A 283 -30.78 19.20 -47.68
CA PHE A 283 -30.26 20.09 -46.65
C PHE A 283 -29.26 21.08 -47.26
N SER A 284 -29.49 22.37 -47.07
CA SER A 284 -28.49 23.44 -47.19
C SER A 284 -28.76 24.45 -46.06
N LYS A 285 -27.79 25.07 -45.39
CA LYS A 285 -26.33 25.26 -45.61
C LYS A 285 -25.50 24.72 -44.41
N PRO A 286 -24.15 24.68 -44.47
CA PRO A 286 -23.37 23.69 -43.72
C PRO A 286 -23.06 24.08 -42.26
N LEU A 287 -22.95 23.04 -41.42
CA LEU A 287 -22.33 23.15 -40.10
C LEU A 287 -20.83 23.41 -40.25
N SER A 288 -20.30 24.41 -39.53
CA SER A 288 -18.90 24.83 -39.65
C SER A 288 -17.92 23.72 -39.28
N HIS A 289 -16.69 23.80 -39.80
CA HIS A 289 -15.62 22.80 -39.59
C HIS A 289 -15.32 22.49 -38.10
N ARG A 290 -15.69 23.40 -37.18
CA ARG A 290 -15.61 23.22 -35.72
C ARG A 290 -16.59 22.17 -35.17
N PHE A 291 -17.71 21.94 -35.84
CA PHE A 291 -18.70 20.91 -35.50
C PHE A 291 -18.13 19.50 -35.68
N TRP A 292 -17.45 19.26 -36.81
CA TRP A 292 -16.73 18.01 -37.04
C TRP A 292 -15.54 17.83 -36.09
N TRP A 293 -14.81 18.89 -35.73
CA TRP A 293 -13.73 18.79 -34.74
C TRP A 293 -14.22 18.46 -33.32
N LEU A 294 -15.39 18.94 -32.90
CA LEU A 294 -15.95 18.60 -31.59
C LEU A 294 -16.61 17.21 -31.56
N LEU A 295 -17.26 16.78 -32.65
CA LEU A 295 -17.77 15.41 -32.76
C LEU A 295 -16.65 14.38 -32.95
N ALA A 296 -15.62 14.69 -33.75
CA ALA A 296 -14.43 13.84 -33.88
C ALA A 296 -13.64 13.83 -32.57
N GLY A 297 -13.40 14.97 -31.92
CA GLY A 297 -12.76 15.00 -30.60
C GLY A 297 -13.54 14.21 -29.55
N GLY A 298 -14.87 14.34 -29.54
CA GLY A 298 -15.75 13.58 -28.66
C GLY A 298 -15.80 12.08 -28.95
N MET A 299 -15.85 11.66 -30.23
CA MET A 299 -15.83 10.24 -30.62
C MET A 299 -14.45 9.60 -30.61
N VAL A 300 -13.37 10.37 -30.78
CA VAL A 300 -11.98 9.90 -30.64
C VAL A 300 -11.61 9.81 -29.16
N MET A 301 -12.15 10.66 -28.28
CA MET A 301 -11.99 10.51 -26.83
C MET A 301 -12.95 9.48 -26.22
N ALA A 302 -14.20 9.39 -26.65
CA ALA A 302 -15.07 8.25 -26.29
C ALA A 302 -14.54 6.94 -26.89
N GLY A 303 -13.90 7.03 -28.06
CA GLY A 303 -13.07 5.99 -28.66
C GLY A 303 -11.89 5.64 -27.77
N ALA A 304 -11.10 6.61 -27.30
CA ALA A 304 -9.96 6.38 -26.41
C ALA A 304 -10.36 5.88 -25.02
N VAL A 305 -11.52 6.26 -24.50
CA VAL A 305 -12.11 5.73 -23.26
C VAL A 305 -12.67 4.32 -23.49
N GLY A 306 -13.30 4.05 -24.64
CA GLY A 306 -13.70 2.70 -25.05
C GLY A 306 -12.53 1.78 -25.38
N PHE A 307 -11.40 2.33 -25.86
CA PHE A 307 -10.14 1.63 -26.12
C PHE A 307 -9.32 1.45 -24.82
N GLY A 308 -9.52 2.34 -23.84
CA GLY A 308 -9.02 2.23 -22.48
C GLY A 308 -9.79 1.20 -21.64
N MET A 309 -11.13 1.19 -21.71
CA MET A 309 -11.99 0.18 -21.05
C MET A 309 -12.03 -1.14 -21.81
N GLY A 310 -11.77 -1.14 -23.13
CA GLY A 310 -11.49 -2.34 -23.92
C GLY A 310 -10.19 -3.06 -23.54
N ARG A 311 -9.40 -2.51 -22.60
CA ARG A 311 -8.34 -3.26 -21.90
C ARG A 311 -8.85 -4.04 -20.68
N PHE A 312 -10.03 -3.73 -20.15
CA PHE A 312 -10.62 -4.43 -18.99
C PHE A 312 -11.55 -5.58 -19.40
N THR A 313 -12.35 -5.45 -20.46
CA THR A 313 -13.06 -6.62 -21.04
C THR A 313 -12.10 -7.64 -21.62
N ARG A 314 -10.90 -7.20 -22.04
CA ARG A 314 -9.78 -8.06 -22.37
C ARG A 314 -9.27 -8.92 -21.23
N LEU A 315 -9.70 -8.77 -19.96
CA LEU A 315 -9.29 -9.73 -18.93
C LEU A 315 -9.99 -11.09 -19.12
N SER A 316 -11.30 -11.10 -19.40
CA SER A 316 -12.03 -12.34 -19.71
C SER A 316 -11.61 -12.96 -21.05
N ASP A 317 -11.34 -12.11 -22.05
CA ASP A 317 -10.87 -12.58 -23.38
C ASP A 317 -9.39 -13.04 -23.32
N ARG A 318 -8.58 -12.43 -22.43
CA ARG A 318 -7.20 -12.87 -22.16
C ARG A 318 -7.15 -14.15 -21.36
N THR A 319 -7.95 -14.34 -20.31
CA THR A 319 -7.94 -15.62 -19.59
C THR A 319 -8.27 -16.76 -20.54
N GLN A 320 -9.24 -16.57 -21.44
CA GLN A 320 -9.61 -17.60 -22.41
C GLN A 320 -8.56 -17.80 -23.53
N THR A 321 -7.97 -16.72 -24.07
CA THR A 321 -6.84 -16.88 -25.03
C THR A 321 -5.53 -17.34 -24.38
N GLN A 322 -5.28 -17.05 -23.10
CA GLN A 322 -4.14 -17.55 -22.34
C GLN A 322 -4.35 -19.02 -21.96
N GLU A 323 -5.58 -19.45 -21.66
CA GLU A 323 -5.94 -20.86 -21.52
C GLU A 323 -5.68 -21.63 -22.83
N ASP A 324 -6.13 -21.11 -23.97
CA ASP A 324 -5.87 -21.71 -25.28
C ASP A 324 -4.37 -21.77 -25.61
N ILE A 325 -3.63 -20.67 -25.39
CA ILE A 325 -2.17 -20.61 -25.61
C ILE A 325 -1.42 -21.55 -24.67
N PHE A 326 -1.79 -21.62 -23.39
CA PHE A 326 -1.21 -22.53 -22.41
C PHE A 326 -1.40 -23.98 -22.83
N LEU A 327 -2.63 -24.36 -23.20
CA LEU A 327 -2.94 -25.71 -23.69
C LEU A 327 -2.19 -26.03 -24.99
N GLU A 328 -2.08 -25.11 -25.94
CA GLU A 328 -1.33 -25.29 -27.19
C GLU A 328 0.17 -25.47 -26.93
N VAL A 329 0.77 -24.66 -26.06
CA VAL A 329 2.21 -24.75 -25.69
C VAL A 329 2.49 -26.04 -24.91
N VAL A 330 1.61 -26.42 -23.97
CA VAL A 330 1.73 -27.68 -23.21
C VAL A 330 1.58 -28.90 -24.13
N GLN A 331 0.63 -28.91 -25.06
CA GLN A 331 0.52 -29.99 -26.06
C GLN A 331 1.77 -30.08 -26.96
N LYS A 332 2.33 -28.94 -27.39
CA LYS A 332 3.59 -28.89 -28.15
C LYS A 332 4.80 -29.35 -27.31
N LEU A 333 4.79 -29.13 -26.00
CA LEU A 333 5.80 -29.65 -25.07
C LEU A 333 5.72 -31.17 -24.91
N ILE A 334 4.51 -31.71 -24.75
CA ILE A 334 4.27 -33.17 -24.66
C ILE A 334 4.64 -33.89 -25.97
N ALA A 335 4.45 -33.23 -27.12
CA ALA A 335 4.80 -33.77 -28.43
C ALA A 335 6.30 -33.74 -28.77
N LYS A 336 7.13 -33.00 -28.02
CA LYS A 336 8.60 -32.96 -28.19
C LYS A 336 9.29 -33.95 -27.24
N SER A 337 10.38 -34.55 -27.69
CA SER A 337 11.23 -35.36 -26.82
C SER A 337 11.82 -34.52 -25.69
N GLN A 338 11.91 -35.08 -24.48
CA GLN A 338 12.47 -34.44 -23.27
C GLN A 338 13.98 -34.12 -23.34
N THR A 339 14.59 -34.26 -24.52
CA THR A 339 16.01 -34.09 -24.81
C THR A 339 16.19 -33.20 -26.04
N GLY A 340 16.69 -31.98 -25.84
CA GLY A 340 17.07 -31.07 -26.94
C GLY A 340 16.82 -29.59 -26.66
N VAL A 341 17.54 -28.73 -27.39
CA VAL A 341 17.42 -27.25 -27.32
C VAL A 341 15.99 -26.77 -27.52
N ASP A 342 15.25 -27.46 -28.41
CA ASP A 342 13.85 -27.21 -28.73
C ASP A 342 12.87 -27.47 -27.58
N TYR A 343 13.25 -28.29 -26.60
CA TYR A 343 12.49 -28.57 -25.39
C TYR A 343 12.72 -27.46 -24.35
N SER A 344 13.99 -27.12 -24.10
CA SER A 344 14.35 -26.00 -23.21
C SER A 344 13.76 -24.66 -23.67
N ALA A 345 13.78 -24.37 -24.97
CA ALA A 345 13.15 -23.18 -25.52
C ALA A 345 11.63 -23.15 -25.28
N ALA A 346 10.96 -24.30 -25.35
CA ALA A 346 9.52 -24.39 -25.10
C ALA A 346 9.16 -24.21 -23.60
N ILE A 347 10.00 -24.70 -22.68
CA ILE A 347 9.87 -24.44 -21.24
C ILE A 347 9.97 -22.93 -20.94
N LEU A 348 10.94 -22.24 -21.56
CA LEU A 348 11.11 -20.80 -21.39
C LEU A 348 9.98 -19.98 -22.03
N MET A 349 9.40 -20.43 -23.15
CA MET A 349 8.19 -19.83 -23.72
C MET A 349 6.98 -20.02 -22.79
N LEU A 350 6.80 -21.21 -22.20
CA LEU A 350 5.73 -21.47 -21.24
C LEU A 350 5.84 -20.54 -20.02
N ALA A 351 7.05 -20.26 -19.55
CA ALA A 351 7.30 -19.31 -18.46
C ALA A 351 7.04 -17.83 -18.81
N GLN A 352 6.80 -17.49 -20.08
CA GLN A 352 6.29 -16.17 -20.50
C GLN A 352 4.75 -16.13 -20.55
N VAL A 353 4.07 -17.26 -20.34
CA VAL A 353 2.62 -17.33 -20.22
C VAL A 353 2.22 -16.98 -18.78
N ASP A 354 1.57 -15.84 -18.65
CA ASP A 354 0.93 -15.31 -17.44
C ASP A 354 -0.37 -16.09 -17.15
N ASP A 355 -0.22 -17.29 -16.59
CA ASP A 355 -1.29 -18.23 -16.21
C ASP A 355 -0.96 -18.85 -14.84
N SER A 356 -1.93 -18.86 -13.93
CA SER A 356 -1.75 -19.32 -12.54
C SER A 356 -1.39 -20.80 -12.40
N ARG A 357 -1.56 -21.61 -13.44
CA ARG A 357 -1.20 -23.04 -13.49
C ARG A 357 0.24 -23.27 -13.94
N THR A 358 0.86 -22.30 -14.62
CA THR A 358 2.24 -22.39 -15.13
C THR A 358 3.25 -22.74 -14.04
N PRO A 359 3.26 -22.11 -12.83
CA PRO A 359 4.23 -22.45 -11.81
C PRO A 359 4.09 -23.88 -11.28
N GLN A 360 2.87 -24.38 -11.11
CA GLN A 360 2.63 -25.76 -10.68
C GLN A 360 3.11 -26.75 -11.73
N TYR A 361 2.77 -26.54 -13.01
CA TYR A 361 3.19 -27.42 -14.10
C TYR A 361 4.72 -27.45 -14.28
N LEU A 362 5.39 -26.31 -14.15
CA LEU A 362 6.85 -26.22 -14.16
C LEU A 362 7.47 -26.97 -12.96
N VAL A 363 6.87 -26.90 -11.77
CA VAL A 363 7.30 -27.66 -10.58
C VAL A 363 7.08 -29.17 -10.77
N ASP A 364 5.96 -29.58 -11.36
CA ASP A 364 5.68 -30.98 -11.68
C ASP A 364 6.70 -31.53 -12.69
N LEU A 365 7.05 -30.76 -13.72
CA LEU A 365 8.15 -31.09 -14.64
C LEU A 365 9.50 -31.19 -13.93
N LEU A 366 9.80 -30.30 -12.96
CA LEU A 366 11.03 -30.37 -12.16
C LEU A 366 11.10 -31.68 -11.39
N SER A 367 10.00 -32.10 -10.76
CA SER A 367 9.91 -33.36 -10.00
C SER A 367 10.12 -34.62 -10.84
N GLN A 368 9.80 -34.57 -12.14
CA GLN A 368 9.91 -35.69 -13.07
C GLN A 368 11.24 -35.69 -13.86
N SER A 369 11.98 -34.57 -13.84
CA SER A 369 13.22 -34.39 -14.59
C SER A 369 14.44 -34.85 -13.79
N SER A 370 15.33 -35.61 -14.44
CA SER A 370 16.63 -36.04 -13.89
C SER A 370 17.84 -35.40 -14.60
N GLN A 371 17.63 -34.60 -15.65
CA GLN A 371 18.72 -34.02 -16.45
C GLN A 371 19.11 -32.62 -15.95
N PRO A 372 20.39 -32.35 -15.62
CA PRO A 372 20.82 -31.05 -15.08
C PRO A 372 20.51 -29.85 -15.98
N GLU A 373 20.66 -29.99 -17.30
CA GLU A 373 20.35 -28.93 -18.28
C GLU A 373 18.86 -28.55 -18.25
N VAL A 374 17.98 -29.56 -18.23
CA VAL A 374 16.52 -29.36 -18.14
C VAL A 374 16.14 -28.77 -16.78
N LEU A 375 16.70 -29.30 -15.68
CA LEU A 375 16.48 -28.77 -14.32
C LEU A 375 16.87 -27.29 -14.21
N SER A 376 18.01 -26.89 -14.77
CA SER A 376 18.43 -25.47 -14.77
C SER A 376 17.55 -24.59 -15.66
N THR A 377 17.04 -25.11 -16.77
CA THR A 377 16.07 -24.40 -17.62
C THR A 377 14.75 -24.18 -16.87
N ILE A 378 14.23 -25.22 -16.21
CA ILE A 378 13.01 -25.12 -15.39
C ILE A 378 13.23 -24.18 -14.19
N GLN A 379 14.42 -24.18 -13.59
CA GLN A 379 14.79 -23.22 -12.55
C GLN A 379 14.65 -21.78 -13.04
N GLN A 380 15.21 -21.47 -14.21
CA GLN A 380 15.16 -20.13 -14.80
C GLN A 380 13.73 -19.73 -15.17
N ALA A 381 12.95 -20.66 -15.70
CA ALA A 381 11.52 -20.50 -15.97
C ALA A 381 10.73 -20.13 -14.69
N LEU A 382 10.89 -20.90 -13.61
CA LEU A 382 10.25 -20.63 -12.32
C LEU A 382 10.68 -19.29 -11.71
N ILE A 383 11.97 -18.94 -11.79
CA ILE A 383 12.46 -17.63 -11.34
C ILE A 383 11.83 -16.48 -12.14
N SER A 384 11.62 -16.65 -13.45
CA SER A 384 10.98 -15.62 -14.29
C SER A 384 9.48 -15.41 -14.04
N GLN A 385 8.81 -16.39 -13.42
CA GLN A 385 7.43 -16.27 -12.95
C GLN A 385 7.32 -15.52 -11.61
N GLY A 386 8.44 -15.19 -10.95
CA GLY A 386 8.44 -14.40 -9.71
C GLY A 386 7.84 -15.13 -8.51
N LEU A 387 7.27 -14.35 -7.59
CA LEU A 387 6.81 -14.85 -6.28
C LEU A 387 5.67 -15.87 -6.35
N ASP A 388 4.87 -15.88 -7.43
CA ASP A 388 3.77 -16.83 -7.64
C ASP A 388 4.26 -18.29 -7.74
N SER A 389 5.54 -18.51 -8.03
CA SER A 389 6.16 -19.84 -8.03
C SER A 389 6.56 -20.36 -6.65
N VAL A 390 6.66 -19.49 -5.63
CA VAL A 390 7.14 -19.87 -4.30
C VAL A 390 6.25 -20.93 -3.62
N PRO A 391 4.90 -20.84 -3.60
CA PRO A 391 4.05 -21.86 -2.97
C PRO A 391 4.24 -23.26 -3.57
N ALA A 392 4.36 -23.36 -4.91
CA ALA A 392 4.59 -24.63 -5.60
C ALA A 392 6.00 -25.19 -5.29
N LEU A 393 7.03 -24.33 -5.30
CA LEU A 393 8.41 -24.69 -4.92
C LEU A 393 8.50 -25.19 -3.47
N LEU A 394 7.78 -24.57 -2.53
CA LEU A 394 7.72 -25.00 -1.12
C LEU A 394 7.08 -26.38 -0.98
N SER A 395 5.97 -26.61 -1.68
CA SER A 395 5.29 -27.92 -1.73
C SER A 395 6.24 -29.03 -2.21
N LEU A 396 6.98 -28.77 -3.30
CA LEU A 396 7.96 -29.73 -3.81
C LEU A 396 9.15 -29.92 -2.86
N ASN A 397 9.68 -28.86 -2.22
CA ASN A 397 10.76 -28.99 -1.23
C ASN A 397 10.35 -29.92 -0.08
N HIS A 398 9.11 -29.81 0.41
CA HIS A 398 8.56 -30.71 1.43
C HIS A 398 8.36 -32.15 0.94
N SER A 399 7.95 -32.35 -0.31
CA SER A 399 7.84 -33.70 -0.88
C SER A 399 9.22 -34.35 -1.01
N LEU A 400 10.19 -33.63 -1.56
CA LEU A 400 11.57 -34.11 -1.70
C LEU A 400 12.24 -34.39 -0.35
N GLU A 401 11.97 -33.58 0.67
CA GLU A 401 12.44 -33.87 2.04
C GLU A 401 11.79 -35.14 2.61
N ARG A 402 10.50 -35.39 2.35
CA ARG A 402 9.83 -36.62 2.78
C ARG A 402 10.42 -37.85 2.08
N ASP A 403 10.69 -37.74 0.78
CA ASP A 403 11.25 -38.82 -0.03
C ASP A 403 12.69 -39.15 0.41
N LEU A 404 13.54 -38.14 0.65
CA LEU A 404 14.94 -38.32 1.09
C LEU A 404 15.09 -38.96 2.48
N ARG A 405 14.05 -38.92 3.32
CA ARG A 405 13.99 -39.62 4.62
C ARG A 405 13.68 -41.11 4.49
N GLN A 406 13.21 -41.57 3.32
CA GLN A 406 12.98 -42.99 3.06
C GLN A 406 14.29 -43.69 2.64
N PRO A 407 14.39 -45.02 2.82
CA PRO A 407 15.46 -45.80 2.19
C PRO A 407 15.26 -45.77 0.66
N LEU A 408 16.10 -44.99 -0.01
CA LEU A 408 16.21 -44.91 -1.46
C LEU A 408 17.52 -45.57 -1.92
N ASP A 409 17.49 -46.10 -3.13
CA ASP A 409 18.69 -46.50 -3.89
C ASP A 409 19.59 -45.29 -4.17
N ASP A 410 20.88 -45.50 -4.39
CA ASP A 410 21.88 -44.42 -4.43
C ASP A 410 21.65 -43.45 -5.61
N ASP A 411 21.34 -43.97 -6.80
CA ASP A 411 21.00 -43.17 -7.99
C ASP A 411 19.72 -42.35 -7.78
N ALA A 412 18.72 -42.94 -7.12
CA ALA A 412 17.47 -42.28 -6.79
C ALA A 412 17.67 -41.18 -5.74
N ARG A 413 18.45 -41.45 -4.69
CA ARG A 413 18.87 -40.46 -3.68
C ARG A 413 19.62 -39.31 -4.34
N HIS A 414 20.59 -39.59 -5.20
CA HIS A 414 21.34 -38.55 -5.90
C HIS A 414 20.41 -37.66 -6.72
N THR A 415 19.50 -38.24 -7.52
CA THR A 415 18.54 -37.47 -8.33
C THR A 415 17.65 -36.57 -7.47
N ARG A 416 17.12 -37.07 -6.35
CA ARG A 416 16.28 -36.26 -5.44
C ARG A 416 17.07 -35.15 -4.74
N LEU A 417 18.36 -35.35 -4.46
CA LEU A 417 19.24 -34.30 -3.96
C LEU A 417 19.47 -33.20 -5.01
N GLU A 418 19.65 -33.55 -6.29
CA GLU A 418 19.79 -32.56 -7.37
C GLU A 418 18.53 -31.70 -7.54
N GLN A 419 17.36 -32.35 -7.60
CA GLN A 419 16.06 -31.67 -7.66
C GLN A 419 15.87 -30.73 -6.47
N ARG A 420 16.19 -31.20 -5.25
CA ARG A 420 16.04 -30.40 -4.03
C ARG A 420 16.98 -29.20 -4.01
N HIS A 421 18.24 -29.38 -4.40
CA HIS A 421 19.20 -28.30 -4.53
C HIS A 421 18.76 -27.24 -5.55
N CYS A 422 18.17 -27.67 -6.67
CA CYS A 422 17.58 -26.79 -7.68
C CYS A 422 16.43 -25.95 -7.09
N VAL A 423 15.50 -26.59 -6.36
CA VAL A 423 14.36 -25.95 -5.69
C VAL A 423 14.82 -24.95 -4.61
N GLN A 424 15.72 -25.34 -3.71
CA GLN A 424 16.26 -24.44 -2.67
C GLN A 424 16.95 -23.21 -3.29
N THR A 425 17.69 -23.41 -4.37
CA THR A 425 18.37 -22.32 -5.10
C THR A 425 17.38 -21.44 -5.86
N ALA A 426 16.27 -21.98 -6.35
CA ALA A 426 15.18 -21.18 -6.95
C ALA A 426 14.52 -20.29 -5.90
N ILE A 427 14.12 -20.87 -4.75
CA ILE A 427 13.53 -20.14 -3.63
C ILE A 427 14.46 -19.01 -3.17
N ALA A 428 15.75 -19.31 -2.94
CA ALA A 428 16.71 -18.29 -2.53
C ALA A 428 16.88 -17.17 -3.56
N LYS A 429 16.97 -17.49 -4.86
CA LYS A 429 17.04 -16.47 -5.93
C LYS A 429 15.77 -15.62 -6.00
N LEU A 430 14.59 -16.19 -5.75
CA LEU A 430 13.33 -15.44 -5.71
C LEU A 430 13.31 -14.46 -4.52
N LEU A 431 13.72 -14.91 -3.33
CA LEU A 431 13.87 -14.07 -2.13
C LEU A 431 14.95 -12.98 -2.30
N THR A 432 16.01 -13.23 -3.06
CA THR A 432 17.03 -12.20 -3.35
C THR A 432 16.53 -11.13 -4.30
N ILE A 433 15.83 -11.52 -5.38
CA ILE A 433 15.35 -10.61 -6.42
C ILE A 433 14.17 -9.77 -5.93
N HIS A 434 13.25 -10.36 -5.17
CA HIS A 434 11.98 -9.74 -4.76
C HIS A 434 11.97 -9.34 -3.27
N SER A 435 13.13 -9.05 -2.67
CA SER A 435 13.25 -8.75 -1.23
C SER A 435 12.37 -7.57 -0.75
N GLY A 436 12.03 -6.63 -1.65
CA GLY A 436 11.11 -5.52 -1.34
C GLY A 436 9.61 -5.89 -1.34
N GLU A 437 9.24 -7.11 -1.73
CA GLU A 437 7.85 -7.54 -1.96
C GLU A 437 7.45 -8.79 -1.14
N LEU A 438 8.26 -9.18 -0.14
CA LEU A 438 8.05 -10.41 0.64
C LEU A 438 6.96 -10.32 1.72
N MET A 439 6.24 -9.19 1.83
CA MET A 439 5.25 -8.96 2.87
C MET A 439 4.10 -10.00 2.80
N GLY A 440 3.88 -10.74 3.89
CA GLY A 440 2.87 -11.79 3.96
C GLY A 440 3.29 -13.14 3.37
N LEU A 441 4.53 -13.28 2.87
CA LEU A 441 5.01 -14.54 2.32
C LEU A 441 5.20 -15.59 3.43
N GLN A 442 4.56 -16.76 3.24
CA GLN A 442 4.63 -17.88 4.17
C GLN A 442 5.73 -18.87 3.74
N LEU A 443 6.80 -18.91 4.53
CA LEU A 443 7.98 -19.77 4.39
C LEU A 443 8.02 -20.80 5.54
N ASN A 444 6.86 -21.13 6.09
CA ASN A 444 6.71 -21.98 7.27
C ASN A 444 7.26 -23.38 7.00
N ARG A 445 8.07 -23.88 7.93
CA ARG A 445 8.75 -25.18 7.89
C ARG A 445 9.70 -25.38 6.71
N VAL A 446 9.97 -24.35 5.89
CA VAL A 446 10.87 -24.50 4.75
C VAL A 446 12.28 -24.87 5.23
N ASN A 447 12.92 -25.79 4.52
CA ASN A 447 14.27 -26.21 4.83
C ASN A 447 15.24 -25.61 3.79
N LEU A 448 15.90 -24.51 4.16
CA LEU A 448 16.93 -23.77 3.39
C LEU A 448 18.29 -23.74 4.13
N GLY A 449 18.41 -24.46 5.24
CA GLY A 449 19.64 -24.62 6.01
C GLY A 449 20.61 -25.62 5.38
N HIS A 450 21.85 -25.58 5.86
CA HIS A 450 22.92 -26.49 5.43
C HIS A 450 22.61 -27.93 5.85
N HIS A 451 22.83 -28.88 4.94
CA HIS A 451 22.78 -30.32 5.23
C HIS A 451 24.17 -30.95 5.12
N HIS A 452 24.41 -32.00 5.90
CA HIS A 452 25.59 -32.83 5.78
C HIS A 452 25.41 -33.81 4.62
N ASP A 453 25.67 -33.33 3.41
CA ASP A 453 26.11 -34.16 2.29
C ASP A 453 27.43 -33.57 1.80
N ALA A 454 28.48 -34.39 1.70
CA ALA A 454 29.86 -33.92 1.66
C ALA A 454 30.19 -33.05 0.43
N ASP A 455 29.50 -33.26 -0.68
CA ASP A 455 29.85 -32.68 -1.98
C ASP A 455 29.00 -31.47 -2.40
N ARG A 456 27.86 -31.17 -1.74
CA ARG A 456 26.94 -30.09 -2.17
C ARG A 456 26.28 -29.35 -1.01
N THR A 457 27.02 -28.42 -0.41
CA THR A 457 26.55 -27.61 0.71
C THR A 457 25.74 -26.40 0.23
N PHE A 458 24.41 -26.48 0.28
CA PHE A 458 23.57 -25.31 0.09
C PHE A 458 23.65 -24.41 1.33
N ARG A 459 23.96 -23.12 1.11
CA ARG A 459 23.91 -22.07 2.13
C ARG A 459 23.15 -20.88 1.55
N LEU A 460 22.05 -20.49 2.17
CA LEU A 460 21.42 -19.20 1.89
C LEU A 460 22.41 -18.10 2.28
N ILE A 461 22.99 -17.41 1.29
CA ILE A 461 23.92 -16.29 1.49
C ILE A 461 23.27 -15.05 0.88
N GLN A 462 22.62 -14.25 1.71
CA GLN A 462 22.07 -12.96 1.31
C GLN A 462 22.27 -11.92 2.42
N PRO A 463 23.44 -11.26 2.41
CA PRO A 463 23.61 -10.07 3.23
C PRO A 463 22.61 -8.99 2.80
N GLY A 464 21.95 -8.33 3.75
CA GLY A 464 20.98 -7.27 3.44
C GLY A 464 19.62 -7.76 2.92
N LEU A 465 19.23 -9.01 3.16
CA LEU A 465 17.86 -9.48 2.87
C LEU A 465 16.83 -8.63 3.63
N LEU A 466 15.96 -7.93 2.90
CA LEU A 466 14.72 -7.41 3.46
C LEU A 466 13.71 -8.56 3.51
N ALA A 467 13.27 -8.93 4.71
CA ALA A 467 12.32 -10.01 4.98
C ALA A 467 11.23 -9.57 5.97
N ALA A 468 10.94 -8.27 6.06
CA ALA A 468 9.90 -7.75 6.94
C ALA A 468 8.52 -8.34 6.57
N GLY A 469 7.78 -8.81 7.58
CA GLY A 469 6.42 -9.33 7.39
C GLY A 469 6.34 -10.73 6.80
N THR A 470 7.45 -11.46 6.71
CA THR A 470 7.48 -12.88 6.33
C THR A 470 7.22 -13.79 7.54
N SER A 471 6.64 -14.96 7.30
CA SER A 471 6.45 -16.00 8.32
C SER A 471 7.39 -17.19 8.05
N TRP A 472 8.23 -17.53 9.02
CA TRP A 472 9.26 -18.58 8.98
C TRP A 472 9.03 -19.63 10.08
N GLN A 473 7.79 -19.84 10.50
CA GLN A 473 7.46 -20.70 11.65
C GLN A 473 7.99 -22.13 11.44
N GLY A 474 8.86 -22.59 12.32
CA GLY A 474 9.52 -23.90 12.23
C GLY A 474 10.45 -24.08 11.02
N ALA A 475 10.82 -23.01 10.31
CA ALA A 475 11.74 -23.09 9.17
C ALA A 475 13.16 -23.48 9.62
N SER A 476 13.87 -24.22 8.78
CA SER A 476 15.27 -24.59 8.98
C SER A 476 16.17 -23.71 8.12
N LEU A 477 16.94 -22.86 8.79
CA LEU A 477 17.89 -21.86 8.26
C LEU A 477 19.30 -22.06 8.83
N SER A 478 19.60 -23.26 9.35
CA SER A 478 20.89 -23.57 9.99
C SER A 478 22.07 -23.22 9.08
N TYR A 479 23.10 -22.60 9.66
CA TYR A 479 24.30 -22.10 8.99
C TYR A 479 24.07 -21.04 7.89
N ALA A 480 22.85 -20.53 7.66
CA ALA A 480 22.63 -19.45 6.68
C ALA A 480 23.46 -18.19 7.00
N ASN A 481 23.72 -17.37 5.99
CA ASN A 481 24.32 -16.05 6.12
C ASN A 481 23.29 -14.97 5.75
N LEU A 482 22.76 -14.33 6.79
CA LEU A 482 21.73 -13.30 6.81
C LEU A 482 22.27 -12.01 7.47
N ALA A 483 23.59 -11.76 7.37
CA ALA A 483 24.20 -10.58 7.94
C ALA A 483 23.61 -9.28 7.34
N ASN A 484 23.35 -8.26 8.15
CA ASN A 484 22.65 -7.03 7.76
C ASN A 484 21.20 -7.23 7.24
N ALA A 485 20.60 -8.42 7.34
CA ALA A 485 19.20 -8.63 6.95
C ALA A 485 18.24 -7.83 7.86
N SER A 486 17.11 -7.36 7.31
CA SER A 486 16.06 -6.66 8.07
C SER A 486 14.78 -7.48 8.10
N PHE A 487 14.39 -7.94 9.28
CA PHE A 487 13.13 -8.62 9.61
C PHE A 487 12.10 -7.66 10.20
N PHE A 488 12.39 -6.36 10.09
CA PHE A 488 11.57 -5.25 10.54
C PHE A 488 11.51 -4.20 9.43
N ASP A 489 10.34 -3.62 9.24
CA ASP A 489 10.13 -2.40 8.46
C ASP A 489 9.16 -1.48 9.25
N PRO A 490 9.46 -0.18 9.42
CA PRO A 490 8.57 0.78 10.11
C PRO A 490 7.22 1.00 9.42
N GLY A 491 7.01 0.40 8.24
CA GLY A 491 5.72 0.42 7.57
C GLY A 491 5.38 1.76 6.91
N PRO A 492 4.10 1.95 6.55
CA PRO A 492 3.63 3.08 5.75
C PRO A 492 3.92 4.48 6.30
N ASP A 493 3.92 4.67 7.63
CA ASP A 493 4.12 5.99 8.23
C ASP A 493 5.61 6.33 8.48
N GLY A 494 6.50 5.35 8.37
CA GLY A 494 7.94 5.49 8.50
C GLY A 494 8.42 5.77 9.94
N LYS A 495 7.55 5.61 10.94
CA LYS A 495 7.88 5.65 12.36
C LYS A 495 8.04 4.24 12.88
N VAL A 496 8.64 4.17 14.06
CA VAL A 496 8.98 2.93 14.75
C VAL A 496 8.18 2.92 16.05
N ASP A 497 7.73 1.75 16.51
CA ASP A 497 6.88 1.59 17.70
C ASP A 497 5.43 2.09 17.45
N THR A 498 4.92 1.81 16.24
CA THR A 498 3.55 2.14 15.79
C THR A 498 2.76 0.89 15.36
N TYR A 499 1.43 1.00 15.27
CA TYR A 499 0.54 -0.13 14.95
C TYR A 499 0.71 -0.69 13.52
N ASP A 500 1.45 -0.01 12.66
CA ASP A 500 1.73 -0.39 11.28
C ASP A 500 3.16 -0.92 11.07
N ASP A 501 3.95 -1.07 12.14
CA ASP A 501 5.24 -1.78 12.16
C ASP A 501 5.10 -3.19 11.56
N ILE A 502 5.92 -3.50 10.57
CA ILE A 502 5.91 -4.79 9.86
C ILE A 502 7.00 -5.69 10.45
N ILE A 503 6.60 -6.54 11.40
CA ILE A 503 7.46 -7.53 12.06
C ILE A 503 7.40 -8.90 11.37
N SER A 504 8.50 -9.64 11.41
CA SER A 504 8.56 -11.04 10.94
C SER A 504 8.39 -12.04 12.07
N ASP A 505 7.83 -13.20 11.74
CA ASP A 505 7.65 -14.32 12.64
C ASP A 505 8.62 -15.46 12.30
N LEU A 506 9.38 -15.90 13.30
CA LEU A 506 10.38 -16.95 13.26
C LEU A 506 10.19 -17.95 14.42
N ASP A 507 8.98 -18.08 14.98
CA ASP A 507 8.66 -19.02 16.07
C ASP A 507 9.10 -20.45 15.75
N GLY A 508 9.80 -21.08 16.69
CA GLY A 508 10.30 -22.47 16.58
C GLY A 508 11.27 -22.71 15.41
N SER A 509 11.77 -21.67 14.74
CA SER A 509 12.72 -21.82 13.64
C SER A 509 14.08 -22.35 14.11
N ASN A 510 14.71 -23.17 13.26
CA ASN A 510 16.05 -23.70 13.47
C ASN A 510 17.08 -22.77 12.79
N LEU A 511 17.76 -21.98 13.61
CA LEU A 511 18.76 -20.97 13.27
C LEU A 511 20.16 -21.36 13.80
N ILE A 512 20.42 -22.66 14.01
CA ILE A 512 21.70 -23.16 14.53
C ILE A 512 22.86 -22.64 13.67
N ALA A 513 23.84 -22.01 14.30
CA ALA A 513 25.03 -21.44 13.64
C ALA A 513 24.73 -20.47 12.48
N VAL A 514 23.54 -19.85 12.44
CA VAL A 514 23.22 -18.77 11.50
C VAL A 514 24.12 -17.55 11.75
N SER A 515 24.43 -16.80 10.69
CA SER A 515 25.03 -15.47 10.80
C SER A 515 23.95 -14.40 10.59
N LEU A 516 23.55 -13.74 11.67
CA LEU A 516 22.66 -12.58 11.76
C LEU A 516 23.44 -11.34 12.22
N GLU A 517 24.75 -11.30 11.97
CA GLU A 517 25.62 -10.17 12.27
C GLU A 517 25.06 -8.87 11.68
N ARG A 518 24.92 -7.82 12.50
CA ARG A 518 24.32 -6.53 12.13
C ARG A 518 22.88 -6.60 11.59
N ALA A 519 22.18 -7.72 11.79
CA ALA A 519 20.79 -7.85 11.35
C ALA A 519 19.85 -6.96 12.18
N ASN A 520 18.79 -6.46 11.54
CA ASN A 520 17.71 -5.74 12.19
C ASN A 520 16.55 -6.70 12.47
N LEU A 521 16.49 -7.18 13.70
CA LEU A 521 15.51 -8.13 14.26
C LEU A 521 14.55 -7.41 15.24
N GLN A 522 14.38 -6.10 15.08
CA GLN A 522 13.50 -5.29 15.92
C GLN A 522 12.06 -5.81 15.89
N GLY A 523 11.45 -5.99 17.07
CA GLY A 523 10.08 -6.52 17.20
C GLY A 523 9.88 -7.96 16.68
N ALA A 524 10.92 -8.62 16.15
CA ALA A 524 10.81 -9.95 15.56
C ALA A 524 10.36 -10.98 16.61
N GLN A 525 9.47 -11.88 16.20
CA GLN A 525 9.02 -12.99 17.03
C GLN A 525 9.94 -14.18 16.80
N LEU A 526 10.78 -14.49 17.78
CA LEU A 526 11.68 -15.64 17.83
C LEU A 526 11.40 -16.57 19.04
N PRO A 527 10.15 -16.73 19.55
CA PRO A 527 9.92 -17.66 20.64
C PRO A 527 10.28 -19.09 20.19
N ASN A 528 10.73 -19.92 21.13
CA ASN A 528 11.13 -21.31 20.89
C ASN A 528 12.25 -21.52 19.84
N ALA A 529 12.83 -20.47 19.26
CA ALA A 529 13.80 -20.58 18.17
C ALA A 529 15.14 -21.19 18.64
N ASP A 530 15.76 -21.99 17.78
CA ASP A 530 17.04 -22.64 18.06
C ASP A 530 18.19 -21.85 17.43
N LEU A 531 18.78 -20.95 18.22
CA LEU A 531 19.88 -20.06 17.87
C LEU A 531 21.23 -20.57 18.43
N ARG A 532 21.37 -21.87 18.72
CA ARG A 532 22.61 -22.43 19.29
C ARG A 532 23.79 -22.14 18.35
N ARG A 533 24.87 -21.59 18.90
CA ARG A 533 26.08 -21.15 18.16
C ARG A 533 25.84 -20.08 17.07
N ALA A 534 24.67 -19.44 17.03
CA ALA A 534 24.42 -18.35 16.09
C ALA A 534 25.33 -17.15 16.36
N ASN A 535 25.65 -16.38 15.31
CA ASN A 535 26.35 -15.10 15.40
C ASN A 535 25.35 -13.96 15.18
N LEU A 536 25.02 -13.22 16.24
CA LEU A 536 24.17 -12.04 16.25
C LEU A 536 24.96 -10.78 16.65
N GLY A 537 26.28 -10.75 16.46
CA GLY A 537 27.10 -9.59 16.79
C GLY A 537 26.57 -8.31 16.12
N ASP A 538 26.59 -7.17 16.82
CA ASP A 538 26.02 -5.88 16.37
C ASP A 538 24.50 -5.90 15.99
N ALA A 539 23.74 -6.97 16.28
CA ALA A 539 22.33 -7.05 15.86
C ALA A 539 21.41 -6.13 16.68
N ASN A 540 20.38 -5.57 16.03
CA ASN A 540 19.30 -4.84 16.70
C ASN A 540 18.16 -5.80 17.04
N LEU A 541 17.93 -6.01 18.33
CA LEU A 541 16.91 -6.88 18.92
C LEU A 541 15.93 -6.08 19.80
N THR A 542 15.89 -4.75 19.66
CA THR A 542 14.94 -3.86 20.36
C THR A 542 13.50 -4.38 20.24
N TYR A 543 12.75 -4.46 21.35
CA TYR A 543 11.38 -5.00 21.41
C TYR A 543 11.16 -6.46 20.93
N SER A 544 12.20 -7.20 20.57
CA SER A 544 12.07 -8.58 20.09
C SER A 544 11.63 -9.57 21.18
N ASN A 545 11.11 -10.73 20.75
CA ASN A 545 10.61 -11.77 21.64
C ASN A 545 11.34 -13.10 21.40
N LEU A 546 12.24 -13.48 22.32
CA LEU A 546 13.04 -14.70 22.33
C LEU A 546 12.67 -15.61 23.52
N ASN A 547 11.43 -15.56 23.99
CA ASN A 547 10.94 -16.43 25.05
C ASN A 547 11.19 -17.92 24.71
N HIS A 548 11.71 -18.69 25.67
CA HIS A 548 12.09 -20.11 25.52
C HIS A 548 13.16 -20.42 24.44
N ALA A 549 13.73 -19.42 23.77
CA ALA A 549 14.73 -19.64 22.73
C ALA A 549 16.02 -20.30 23.26
N GLN A 550 16.69 -21.08 22.40
CA GLN A 550 17.93 -21.80 22.73
C GLN A 550 19.13 -21.08 22.11
N LEU A 551 19.92 -20.39 22.93
CA LEU A 551 21.08 -19.59 22.50
C LEU A 551 22.41 -20.12 23.08
N THR A 552 22.49 -21.42 23.38
CA THR A 552 23.70 -22.02 23.97
C THR A 552 24.93 -21.77 23.09
N ASN A 553 25.98 -21.16 23.65
CA ASN A 553 27.18 -20.70 22.95
C ASN A 553 26.94 -19.75 21.75
N ALA A 554 25.84 -18.99 21.74
CA ALA A 554 25.63 -17.94 20.73
C ALA A 554 26.54 -16.73 20.99
N ARG A 555 26.91 -16.01 19.93
CA ARG A 555 27.65 -14.74 20.00
C ARG A 555 26.67 -13.59 19.83
N LEU A 556 26.59 -12.74 20.85
CA LEU A 556 25.68 -11.60 21.02
C LEU A 556 26.48 -10.36 21.48
N ILE A 557 27.74 -10.24 21.03
CA ILE A 557 28.62 -9.09 21.32
C ILE A 557 28.01 -7.83 20.70
N HIS A 558 28.03 -6.70 21.44
CA HIS A 558 27.53 -5.39 20.97
C HIS A 558 26.06 -5.34 20.54
N ILE A 559 25.21 -6.32 20.91
CA ILE A 559 23.79 -6.27 20.55
C ILE A 559 23.07 -5.07 21.18
N ASN A 560 22.09 -4.54 20.45
CA ASN A 560 21.16 -3.53 20.96
C ASN A 560 19.79 -4.18 21.18
N ALA A 561 19.46 -4.54 22.42
CA ALA A 561 18.25 -5.28 22.78
C ALA A 561 17.43 -4.65 23.93
N PRO A 562 17.22 -3.32 24.01
CA PRO A 562 16.39 -2.72 25.04
C PRO A 562 14.92 -3.19 24.94
N LYS A 563 14.27 -3.38 26.10
CA LYS A 563 12.87 -3.81 26.24
C LYS A 563 12.51 -5.10 25.50
N SER A 564 13.49 -5.97 25.23
CA SER A 564 13.29 -7.29 24.62
C SER A 564 12.87 -8.32 25.66
N ARG A 565 12.25 -9.43 25.22
CA ARG A 565 11.78 -10.53 26.09
C ARG A 565 12.55 -11.82 25.84
N TRP A 566 13.01 -12.46 26.89
CA TRP A 566 13.89 -13.63 26.91
C TRP A 566 13.46 -14.63 28.00
N GLN A 567 12.17 -14.61 28.38
CA GLN A 567 11.65 -15.37 29.52
C GLN A 567 11.92 -16.87 29.32
N SER A 568 12.49 -17.51 30.34
CA SER A 568 12.88 -18.93 30.36
C SER A 568 13.77 -19.38 29.19
N SER A 569 14.50 -18.47 28.54
CA SER A 569 15.45 -18.79 27.47
C SER A 569 16.75 -19.42 28.00
N ASN A 570 17.52 -20.05 27.11
CA ASN A 570 18.73 -20.81 27.47
C ASN A 570 19.99 -20.25 26.79
N LEU A 571 20.72 -19.38 27.49
CA LEU A 571 21.91 -18.69 27.00
C LEU A 571 23.22 -19.29 27.55
N VAL A 572 23.22 -20.53 28.05
CA VAL A 572 24.42 -21.12 28.69
C VAL A 572 25.65 -21.05 27.77
N GLY A 573 26.74 -20.45 28.24
CA GLY A 573 27.97 -20.25 27.46
C GLY A 573 27.91 -19.18 26.35
N ALA A 574 26.84 -18.39 26.27
CA ALA A 574 26.73 -17.30 25.30
C ALA A 574 27.62 -16.09 25.65
N ASP A 575 27.98 -15.31 24.64
CA ASP A 575 28.82 -14.11 24.76
C ASP A 575 27.99 -12.85 24.47
N LEU A 576 27.66 -12.12 25.54
CA LEU A 576 26.93 -10.86 25.62
C LEU A 576 27.86 -9.69 25.97
N THR A 577 29.15 -9.79 25.67
CA THR A 577 30.13 -8.73 25.94
C THR A 577 29.69 -7.41 25.33
N GLN A 578 29.64 -6.34 26.14
CA GLN A 578 29.20 -5.00 25.74
C GLN A 578 27.80 -4.94 25.09
N ALA A 579 26.89 -5.84 25.45
CA ALA A 579 25.49 -5.80 25.03
C ALA A 579 24.67 -4.72 25.77
N PHE A 580 23.69 -4.12 25.09
CA PHE A 580 22.73 -3.16 25.64
C PHE A 580 21.36 -3.82 25.87
N LEU A 581 20.99 -4.05 27.12
CA LEU A 581 19.87 -4.89 27.58
C LEU A 581 18.94 -4.14 28.55
N GLN A 582 18.90 -2.81 28.43
CA GLN A 582 18.12 -1.91 29.28
C GLN A 582 16.64 -2.29 29.30
N ALA A 583 16.07 -2.48 30.49
CA ALA A 583 14.68 -2.90 30.69
C ALA A 583 14.24 -4.17 29.92
N ALA A 584 15.18 -5.06 29.57
CA ALA A 584 14.86 -6.37 29.00
C ALA A 584 14.39 -7.36 30.08
N ASP A 585 13.54 -8.32 29.71
CA ASP A 585 12.99 -9.34 30.62
C ASP A 585 13.63 -10.71 30.36
N PHE A 586 14.35 -11.21 31.36
CA PHE A 586 15.03 -12.50 31.42
C PHE A 586 14.54 -13.34 32.61
N THR A 587 13.28 -13.17 33.02
CA THR A 587 12.63 -13.98 34.06
C THR A 587 12.91 -15.47 33.84
N GLN A 588 13.48 -16.15 34.83
CA GLN A 588 13.87 -17.58 34.79
C GLN A 588 14.88 -17.98 33.67
N ALA A 589 15.60 -17.04 33.07
CA ALA A 589 16.59 -17.34 32.03
C ALA A 589 17.82 -18.09 32.59
N ARG A 590 18.38 -18.98 31.76
CA ARG A 590 19.60 -19.76 32.08
C ARG A 590 20.83 -19.07 31.51
N LEU A 591 21.52 -18.31 32.36
CA LEU A 591 22.68 -17.47 32.05
C LEU A 591 23.98 -18.04 32.67
N ASN A 592 24.08 -19.37 32.76
CA ASN A 592 25.24 -20.01 33.41
C ASN A 592 26.46 -19.88 32.50
N ARG A 593 27.62 -19.50 33.06
CA ARG A 593 28.89 -19.36 32.34
C ARG A 593 28.83 -18.48 31.09
N ILE A 594 28.00 -17.43 31.11
CA ILE A 594 28.02 -16.44 30.04
C ILE A 594 29.20 -15.49 30.19
N GLU A 595 29.69 -14.98 29.07
CA GLU A 595 30.59 -13.82 29.04
C GLU A 595 29.70 -12.59 28.85
N ALA A 596 29.64 -11.67 29.81
CA ALA A 596 28.85 -10.43 29.69
C ALA A 596 29.58 -9.23 30.32
N ALA A 597 30.90 -9.18 30.15
CA ALA A 597 31.71 -8.05 30.60
C ALA A 597 31.23 -6.74 29.94
N HIS A 598 31.20 -5.67 30.73
CA HIS A 598 30.82 -4.31 30.32
C HIS A 598 29.44 -4.19 29.64
N SER A 599 28.51 -5.09 29.93
CA SER A 599 27.13 -5.06 29.44
C SER A 599 26.21 -4.18 30.31
N ASP A 600 25.16 -3.62 29.71
CA ASP A 600 24.22 -2.71 30.37
C ASP A 600 22.83 -3.34 30.53
N TRP A 601 22.49 -3.70 31.76
CA TRP A 601 21.23 -4.30 32.20
C TRP A 601 20.39 -3.32 33.04
N THR A 602 20.59 -2.00 32.88
CA THR A 602 19.86 -0.98 33.66
C THR A 602 18.34 -1.21 33.60
N ARG A 603 17.70 -1.34 34.76
CA ARG A 603 16.26 -1.63 34.94
C ARG A 603 15.77 -2.94 34.31
N ALA A 604 16.65 -3.89 33.99
CA ALA A 604 16.26 -5.20 33.49
C ALA A 604 15.47 -6.01 34.53
N VAL A 605 14.58 -6.88 34.05
CA VAL A 605 13.76 -7.77 34.87
C VAL A 605 14.34 -9.18 34.77
N LEU A 606 15.07 -9.60 35.79
CA LEU A 606 15.88 -10.81 35.82
C LEU A 606 15.50 -11.77 37.00
N PRO A 607 14.25 -11.83 37.51
CA PRO A 607 13.94 -12.64 38.68
C PRO A 607 14.11 -14.15 38.40
N GLN A 608 14.59 -14.88 39.40
CA GLN A 608 14.88 -16.33 39.34
C GLN A 608 15.87 -16.74 38.23
N SER A 609 16.67 -15.80 37.71
CA SER A 609 17.70 -16.06 36.70
C SER A 609 18.94 -16.74 37.30
N ASN A 610 19.67 -17.53 36.49
CA ASN A 610 20.80 -18.31 36.96
C ASN A 610 22.10 -17.95 36.22
N TRP A 611 22.99 -17.23 36.92
CA TRP A 611 24.27 -16.67 36.48
C TRP A 611 25.49 -17.46 37.01
N MET A 612 25.31 -18.71 37.45
CA MET A 612 26.39 -19.50 38.04
C MET A 612 27.63 -19.55 37.12
N GLY A 613 28.77 -19.08 37.64
CA GLY A 613 30.02 -19.01 36.90
C GLY A 613 30.05 -18.01 35.72
N ALA A 614 29.12 -17.05 35.65
CA ALA A 614 29.13 -16.01 34.63
C ALA A 614 30.27 -15.00 34.86
N ASN A 615 30.80 -14.43 33.78
CA ASN A 615 31.77 -13.34 33.81
C ASN A 615 31.08 -12.00 33.59
N LEU A 616 30.99 -11.17 34.64
CA LEU A 616 30.20 -9.94 34.65
C LEU A 616 31.07 -8.69 34.87
N ILE A 617 32.39 -8.75 34.62
CA ILE A 617 33.33 -7.64 34.88
C ILE A 617 32.78 -6.31 34.36
N GLY A 618 32.57 -5.34 35.24
CA GLY A 618 32.10 -4.01 34.87
C GLY A 618 30.69 -3.93 34.28
N ALA A 619 29.85 -4.95 34.45
CA ALA A 619 28.45 -4.94 34.03
C ALA A 619 27.61 -3.99 34.92
N ASN A 620 26.57 -3.38 34.33
CA ASN A 620 25.69 -2.45 35.02
C ASN A 620 24.28 -3.03 35.20
N PHE A 621 23.92 -3.37 36.43
CA PHE A 621 22.59 -3.83 36.86
C PHE A 621 21.84 -2.77 37.68
N SER A 622 22.13 -1.49 37.49
CA SER A 622 21.44 -0.43 38.25
C SER A 622 19.92 -0.46 38.05
N GLU A 623 19.19 -0.34 39.15
CA GLU A 623 17.72 -0.40 39.21
C GLU A 623 17.09 -1.71 38.65
N ALA A 624 17.86 -2.78 38.48
CA ALA A 624 17.37 -4.07 37.96
C ALA A 624 16.71 -4.95 39.05
N ASP A 625 15.68 -5.73 38.67
CA ASP A 625 15.12 -6.79 39.52
C ASP A 625 15.92 -8.08 39.31
N LEU A 626 16.67 -8.47 40.33
CA LEU A 626 17.47 -9.69 40.41
C LEU A 626 16.97 -10.61 41.55
N SER A 627 15.70 -10.47 41.94
CA SER A 627 15.14 -11.23 43.05
C SER A 627 15.24 -12.74 42.79
N ARG A 628 15.75 -13.49 43.77
CA ARG A 628 16.05 -14.94 43.69
C ARG A 628 17.05 -15.33 42.58
N ALA A 629 17.84 -14.39 42.06
CA ALA A 629 18.90 -14.71 41.11
C ALA A 629 20.03 -15.52 41.77
N ASN A 630 20.68 -16.40 40.99
CA ASN A 630 21.81 -17.20 41.46
C ASN A 630 23.12 -16.73 40.84
N PHE A 631 23.98 -16.10 41.63
CA PHE A 631 25.30 -15.58 41.25
C PHE A 631 26.47 -16.42 41.80
N GLN A 632 26.22 -17.62 42.34
CA GLN A 632 27.30 -18.42 42.94
C GLN A 632 28.47 -18.63 41.99
N GLY A 633 29.67 -18.24 42.43
CA GLY A 633 30.91 -18.33 41.65
C GLY A 633 30.96 -17.44 40.39
N ALA A 634 30.04 -16.48 40.22
CA ALA A 634 30.14 -15.46 39.18
C ALA A 634 31.25 -14.46 39.49
N ASN A 635 31.90 -13.94 38.45
CA ASN A 635 32.88 -12.87 38.58
C ASN A 635 32.16 -11.52 38.58
N LEU A 636 32.07 -10.89 39.76
CA LEU A 636 31.35 -9.63 40.01
C LEU A 636 32.29 -8.42 40.16
N ASP A 637 33.53 -8.53 39.69
CA ASP A 637 34.50 -7.42 39.71
C ASP A 637 33.92 -6.17 39.00
N SER A 638 33.99 -5.03 39.69
CA SER A 638 33.57 -3.72 39.18
C SER A 638 32.09 -3.64 38.74
N VAL A 639 31.23 -4.58 39.15
CA VAL A 639 29.79 -4.58 38.83
C VAL A 639 29.03 -3.48 39.57
N ASN A 640 28.08 -2.84 38.89
CA ASN A 640 27.18 -1.86 39.50
C ASN A 640 25.78 -2.44 39.78
N PHE A 641 25.43 -2.62 41.05
CA PHE A 641 24.11 -3.01 41.56
C PHE A 641 23.36 -1.85 42.25
N THR A 642 23.68 -0.58 41.92
CA THR A 642 23.02 0.58 42.55
C THR A 642 21.50 0.49 42.39
N ARG A 643 20.75 0.48 43.50
CA ARG A 643 19.29 0.28 43.57
C ARG A 643 18.75 -1.03 42.97
N ALA A 644 19.59 -2.03 42.76
CA ALA A 644 19.12 -3.34 42.31
C ALA A 644 18.34 -4.06 43.42
N ASP A 645 17.37 -4.87 43.03
CA ASP A 645 16.69 -5.78 43.95
C ASP A 645 17.33 -7.17 43.93
N LEU A 646 18.09 -7.51 44.97
CA LEU A 646 18.73 -8.81 45.19
C LEU A 646 18.02 -9.62 46.30
N GLN A 647 16.73 -9.36 46.58
CA GLN A 647 15.96 -10.13 47.56
C GLN A 647 16.06 -11.63 47.27
N GLN A 648 16.41 -12.43 48.29
CA GLN A 648 16.54 -13.89 48.21
C GLN A 648 17.59 -14.38 47.16
N ALA A 649 18.50 -13.51 46.70
CA ALA A 649 19.55 -13.89 45.75
C ALA A 649 20.64 -14.75 46.42
N ASN A 650 21.22 -15.68 45.67
CA ASN A 650 22.37 -16.48 46.11
C ASN A 650 23.67 -15.84 45.63
N LEU A 651 24.41 -15.23 46.56
CA LEU A 651 25.68 -14.54 46.34
C LEU A 651 26.86 -15.29 47.02
N ARG A 652 26.68 -16.58 47.31
CA ARG A 652 27.71 -17.42 47.91
C ARG A 652 29.03 -17.41 47.15
N GLU A 653 30.13 -17.30 47.90
CA GLU A 653 31.50 -17.44 47.40
C GLU A 653 31.87 -16.39 46.32
N THR A 654 31.12 -15.29 46.23
CA THR A 654 31.37 -14.19 45.28
C THR A 654 32.38 -13.17 45.81
N ASP A 655 33.10 -12.52 44.89
CA ASP A 655 33.96 -11.38 45.21
C ASP A 655 33.22 -10.07 44.87
N LEU A 656 32.80 -9.36 45.90
CA LEU A 656 32.11 -8.06 45.82
C LEU A 656 33.05 -6.90 46.18
N SER A 657 34.37 -7.13 46.25
CA SER A 657 35.34 -6.14 46.72
C SER A 657 35.51 -4.91 45.80
N GLN A 658 35.03 -4.96 44.57
CA GLN A 658 34.96 -3.81 43.65
C GLN A 658 33.51 -3.51 43.20
N ALA A 659 32.52 -4.23 43.73
CA ALA A 659 31.12 -4.02 43.37
C ALA A 659 30.56 -2.73 44.01
N THR A 660 29.62 -2.09 43.31
CA THR A 660 28.83 -0.97 43.83
C THR A 660 27.45 -1.48 44.25
N LEU A 661 27.12 -1.28 45.52
CA LEU A 661 25.96 -1.85 46.23
C LEU A 661 25.13 -0.74 46.90
N ILE A 662 25.17 0.48 46.35
CA ILE A 662 24.48 1.66 46.88
C ILE A 662 22.96 1.49 46.77
N GLU A 663 22.22 1.67 47.87
CA GLU A 663 20.74 1.55 47.90
C GLU A 663 20.20 0.17 47.44
N VAL A 664 21.02 -0.89 47.50
CA VAL A 664 20.64 -2.25 47.08
C VAL A 664 19.69 -2.93 48.09
N ASN A 665 18.71 -3.70 47.61
CA ASN A 665 17.90 -4.58 48.47
C ASN A 665 18.55 -5.97 48.57
N LEU A 666 18.96 -6.39 49.76
CA LEU A 666 19.57 -7.71 50.01
C LEU A 666 18.72 -8.58 50.94
N THR A 667 17.46 -8.22 51.21
CA THR A 667 16.56 -8.95 52.12
C THR A 667 16.58 -10.46 51.85
N ASP A 668 16.79 -11.28 52.87
CA ASP A 668 16.95 -12.74 52.79
C ASP A 668 18.04 -13.28 51.82
N ALA A 669 18.98 -12.46 51.33
CA ALA A 669 20.04 -12.92 50.42
C ALA A 669 21.11 -13.78 51.13
N ASP A 670 21.68 -14.75 50.41
CA ASP A 670 22.71 -15.66 50.92
C ASP A 670 24.12 -15.17 50.56
N LEU A 671 24.77 -14.49 51.51
CA LEU A 671 26.10 -13.89 51.37
C LEU A 671 27.24 -14.77 51.93
N ALA A 672 27.00 -16.06 52.20
CA ALA A 672 28.01 -16.88 52.86
C ALA A 672 29.32 -16.98 52.06
N ASN A 673 30.45 -16.72 52.74
CA ASN A 673 31.80 -16.65 52.18
C ASN A 673 32.01 -15.54 51.11
N ALA A 674 31.07 -14.60 50.95
CA ALA A 674 31.25 -13.44 50.07
C ALA A 674 32.34 -12.50 50.62
N LYS A 675 33.08 -11.83 49.74
CA LYS A 675 34.14 -10.89 50.12
C LYS A 675 33.75 -9.46 49.80
N PHE A 676 33.90 -8.56 50.76
CA PHE A 676 33.63 -7.13 50.60
C PHE A 676 34.92 -6.31 50.52
N ASN A 677 34.80 -5.02 50.22
CA ASN A 677 35.93 -4.10 50.23
C ASN A 677 36.16 -3.59 51.66
N ASN A 678 37.37 -3.77 52.20
CA ASN A 678 37.79 -3.09 53.43
C ASN A 678 38.21 -1.63 53.12
N SER A 679 37.30 -0.89 52.51
CA SER A 679 37.47 0.52 52.18
C SER A 679 37.37 1.34 53.47
N ARG A 680 38.41 2.09 53.79
CA ARG A 680 38.40 3.08 54.89
C ARG A 680 37.97 4.48 54.44
N GLY A 681 37.57 4.61 53.16
CA GLY A 681 37.21 5.87 52.52
C GLY A 681 35.90 6.46 53.03
N VAL A 682 35.62 7.69 52.61
CA VAL A 682 34.31 8.35 52.81
C VAL A 682 33.33 7.93 51.70
N ASN A 683 33.85 7.62 50.51
CA ASN A 683 33.09 7.12 49.36
C ASN A 683 33.15 5.58 49.36
N ASP A 684 32.46 4.95 50.31
CA ASP A 684 32.31 3.50 50.34
C ASP A 684 31.26 3.05 49.30
N SER A 685 31.51 1.98 48.56
CA SER A 685 30.61 1.52 47.49
C SER A 685 29.38 0.76 48.01
N PHE A 686 29.29 0.49 49.31
CA PHE A 686 28.17 -0.17 49.99
C PHE A 686 27.38 0.77 50.92
N ILE A 687 28.00 1.81 51.48
CA ILE A 687 27.36 2.72 52.45
C ILE A 687 26.72 3.92 51.74
N THR A 688 25.45 4.18 52.01
CA THR A 688 24.75 5.38 51.55
C THR A 688 25.07 6.59 52.44
N PRO A 689 25.40 7.78 51.89
CA PRO A 689 25.64 8.98 52.71
C PRO A 689 24.39 9.53 53.40
N ASN A 690 23.19 9.13 52.96
CA ASN A 690 21.92 9.70 53.39
C ASN A 690 21.22 8.76 54.39
N THR A 691 21.42 9.00 55.68
CA THR A 691 21.00 8.15 56.81
C THR A 691 19.48 8.13 57.09
N GLN A 692 18.64 8.53 56.13
CA GLN A 692 17.18 8.58 56.26
C GLN A 692 16.45 7.32 55.76
N LEU A 693 17.17 6.31 55.27
CA LEU A 693 16.58 5.03 54.88
C LEU A 693 16.19 4.21 56.12
N ASN A 694 14.93 4.38 56.55
CA ASN A 694 14.17 3.41 57.36
C ASN A 694 13.78 2.19 56.49
N GLY A 695 14.73 1.64 55.72
CA GLY A 695 14.49 0.62 54.71
C GLY A 695 14.76 -0.78 55.25
N THR A 696 13.85 -1.72 55.02
CA THR A 696 14.00 -3.13 55.43
C THR A 696 15.06 -3.90 54.61
N HIS A 697 15.89 -3.21 53.83
CA HIS A 697 16.71 -3.75 52.75
C HIS A 697 17.83 -4.71 53.20
N LEU A 698 18.24 -4.66 54.47
CA LEU A 698 19.22 -5.58 55.07
C LEU A 698 18.60 -6.44 56.20
N GLN A 699 17.28 -6.41 56.37
CA GLN A 699 16.61 -7.06 57.50
C GLN A 699 16.76 -8.59 57.42
N GLY A 700 17.29 -9.20 58.49
CA GLY A 700 17.41 -10.67 58.61
C GLY A 700 18.56 -11.31 57.83
N VAL A 701 19.35 -10.53 57.10
CA VAL A 701 20.47 -11.03 56.27
C VAL A 701 21.64 -11.48 57.15
N ASP A 702 22.16 -12.69 56.92
CA ASP A 702 23.28 -13.26 57.68
C ASP A 702 24.64 -12.84 57.10
N PHE A 703 25.32 -11.92 57.80
CA PHE A 703 26.68 -11.48 57.49
C PHE A 703 27.76 -12.27 58.25
N SER A 704 27.42 -13.24 59.11
CA SER A 704 28.37 -13.91 60.01
C SER A 704 29.53 -14.65 59.33
N ARG A 705 29.35 -15.01 58.05
CA ARG A 705 30.34 -15.69 57.21
C ARG A 705 30.86 -14.81 56.06
N VAL A 706 30.71 -13.50 56.16
CA VAL A 706 31.22 -12.54 55.18
C VAL A 706 32.65 -12.13 55.52
N HIS A 707 33.49 -11.94 54.51
CA HIS A 707 34.89 -11.57 54.66
C HIS A 707 35.15 -10.09 54.33
N ASN A 708 36.18 -9.52 54.96
CA ASN A 708 36.70 -8.16 54.70
C ASN A 708 35.75 -6.97 54.99
N LEU A 709 34.77 -7.14 55.88
CA LEU A 709 33.93 -6.02 56.35
C LEU A 709 34.76 -5.00 57.17
N SER A 710 34.52 -3.72 56.95
CA SER A 710 35.08 -2.62 57.76
C SER A 710 34.19 -2.26 58.95
N ASP A 711 34.75 -1.62 59.99
CA ASP A 711 33.98 -1.20 61.19
C ASP A 711 32.80 -0.28 60.85
N ARG A 712 32.93 0.54 59.79
CA ARG A 712 31.84 1.40 59.29
C ARG A 712 30.71 0.59 58.65
N GLN A 713 31.08 -0.39 57.82
CA GLN A 713 30.11 -1.28 57.17
C GLN A 713 29.37 -2.13 58.21
N LEU A 714 30.08 -2.65 59.22
CA LEU A 714 29.47 -3.38 60.34
C LEU A 714 28.44 -2.52 61.09
N ASN A 715 28.79 -1.29 61.47
CA ASN A 715 27.85 -0.38 62.13
C ASN A 715 26.61 -0.09 61.27
N TYR A 716 26.77 0.09 59.96
CA TYR A 716 25.66 0.28 59.02
C TYR A 716 24.76 -0.97 58.92
N ILE A 717 25.36 -2.17 58.78
CA ILE A 717 24.65 -3.45 58.75
C ILE A 717 23.80 -3.65 60.01
N CYS A 718 24.40 -3.43 61.19
CA CYS A 718 23.70 -3.59 62.47
C CYS A 718 22.56 -2.57 62.64
N ALA A 719 22.74 -1.33 62.17
CA ALA A 719 21.70 -0.30 62.23
C ALA A 719 20.51 -0.59 61.30
N GLN A 720 20.74 -1.30 60.20
CA GLN A 720 19.75 -1.67 59.18
C GLN A 720 19.12 -3.06 59.40
N GLY A 721 19.39 -3.70 60.55
CA GLY A 721 18.74 -4.97 60.94
C GLY A 721 19.39 -6.25 60.37
N GLY A 722 20.63 -6.17 59.89
CA GLY A 722 21.42 -7.34 59.50
C GLY A 722 21.98 -8.10 60.71
N VAL A 723 22.28 -9.39 60.50
CA VAL A 723 22.76 -10.30 61.55
C VAL A 723 24.27 -10.49 61.43
N HIS A 724 25.03 -10.08 62.45
CA HIS A 724 26.47 -10.34 62.57
C HIS A 724 26.86 -10.60 64.04
N PRO A 725 27.83 -11.48 64.36
CA PRO A 725 28.21 -11.80 65.74
C PRO A 725 28.69 -10.61 66.58
N THR A 726 29.21 -9.56 65.94
CA THR A 726 29.62 -8.31 66.62
C THR A 726 28.52 -7.26 66.71
N CYS A 727 27.38 -7.44 66.05
CA CYS A 727 26.25 -6.54 66.26
C CYS A 727 25.82 -6.65 67.73
N PRO A 728 25.55 -5.52 68.42
CA PRO A 728 24.95 -5.60 69.73
C PRO A 728 23.63 -6.34 69.57
N ARG A 729 23.52 -7.54 70.15
CA ARG A 729 22.23 -8.23 70.29
C ARG A 729 21.28 -7.19 70.88
N ALA A 730 20.18 -6.91 70.17
CA ALA A 730 19.13 -6.06 70.70
C ALA A 730 18.78 -6.64 72.07
N LEU A 731 19.12 -5.92 73.13
CA LEU A 731 18.78 -6.30 74.49
C LEU A 731 17.27 -6.45 74.50
N SER A 732 16.82 -7.68 74.69
CA SER A 732 15.42 -7.98 74.91
C SER A 732 14.96 -7.14 76.09
N ARG A 733 14.18 -6.08 75.81
CA ARG A 733 13.12 -5.69 76.72
C ARG A 733 12.22 -6.92 76.79
N ALA A 734 12.23 -7.72 77.86
CA ALA A 734 11.76 -7.36 79.21
C ALA A 734 10.36 -6.76 79.11
N GLU A 735 9.33 -7.30 79.75
CA GLU A 735 9.11 -8.47 80.60
C GLU A 735 7.58 -8.60 80.65
#